data_AF-A0A5Q4FI46-F1
#
_entry.id   AF-A0A5Q4FI46-F1
#
_cell.length_a   1.000
_cell.length_b   1.000
_cell.length_c   1.000
_cell.angle_alpha   90.00
_cell.angle_beta   90.00
_cell.angle_gamma   90.00
#
_symmetry.space_group_name_H-M   'P 1'
#
loop_
_entity.id
_entity.type
_entity.pdbx_description
1 polymer ?
#
loop_
_entity_poly.entity_id
_entity_poly.type
_entity_poly.pdbx_seq_one_letter_code
_entity_poly.pdbx_strand_id
1 'polypeptide(L)'
;MPALTRRFGALLASMLMAASGLAGPAASQDVPQIVINEVQASNRTTIADEDGDYEDWVELYNAGPGTVDLNGYGLSDDATRLWRWVFPQGTTIAPGEFLLVWASGKDRRIPGEPLHTSFRIRSEGEEVLLSSFTVPDGQDTPVIDRLAPTPIPTDYSFGRYPDGADQWRLFDTPTPGASNRESPWQGIADPPVFSHRPGFYTDALELVMDAGHPDAVIHYTTDGSVPTTASPVYEGPVLIDRRDHEPDRLTGIRTGPQFWQVPSGPVFKGHVIRAISVREGYRNSEAATGTWFIHPEGAGRYSFPVIALASDREHFFSDETGIMVPGDTFDPDEIVSSGNYNERGDAWERPAHMTFFDMHADPFAHHRSGYRDVPVDGALAGGDIAAGSGGDAASISHGGDIAAMPGTHAAASVSGGGNDPGNVPLQGFSQNVGVRIHGGATRRYPQKSLRIYARSAYDWSPEISWPLFPGLRKAGSDEPLETWKRFILRSSGDDWFHTMFKDAMIQSLYADRRVDQQAYRPAVVFINGEYWGIHNIRERFDGWYVELNYDIHRDDVGILVDNAALNHGTEEDRQHYLAMRDFAAVMDLSQPEHYAHMKTQMDVDNYLAYKTFLTYTANADWPHNNIRYWRKRTAAYQPDAPYGRDGRWRWMIFDLDASFGFPYEGDAAGWAQYDHDTIEWITGIGNPRVPQAWVNQLFNNLIENETFRHRFLSLLAGDLNTRFQPEFVAGRIEEFQDVYAPEIEEHRERYYYSAGRTPEGWQDHIAVMKEFAQRRPGYLRSFVMEHFDIADTARLELNVPETGGGYVAVGGIPIHKNTPGVPEDHSRWTGTYFDGVPVTLEAVPEKGWSFLEWRDVSGQPFDFDEISVGGPVESGEISVGGPVESGEISFTWIPEGDLVITAVFEQDVFTHADPDEQQPARFRLHQNYPNPFNNQTTISYDLPERAAVTIEIHSVTGRLVKRVDKGLREPGSHSMRLDTRGMASGVYLYRMLISSHPNTGMQPNTGPESMAGRQSPATTGSSAGPGSGASVAVPPKKMILIR
;
A
#
# COMPACT_ATOMS: atom_id res chain seq x y z
N MET A 1 39.92 -14.34 64.48
CA MET A 1 41.10 -13.96 65.30
C MET A 1 41.88 -15.22 65.64
N PRO A 2 43.22 -15.18 65.73
CA PRO A 2 44.21 -14.40 64.96
C PRO A 2 45.27 -15.38 64.34
N ALA A 3 46.28 -15.04 63.55
CA ALA A 3 47.20 -13.91 63.59
C ALA A 3 47.98 -13.81 62.25
N LEU A 4 48.14 -12.61 61.66
CA LEU A 4 49.39 -11.81 61.57
C LEU A 4 50.56 -12.53 60.85
N THR A 5 51.30 -11.98 59.87
CA THR A 5 51.99 -10.67 59.79
C THR A 5 52.65 -10.61 58.38
N ARG A 6 52.38 -9.65 57.48
CA ARG A 6 53.04 -8.34 57.23
C ARG A 6 54.52 -8.35 56.76
N ARG A 7 54.73 -7.65 55.62
CA ARG A 7 55.88 -6.78 55.17
C ARG A 7 56.96 -7.40 54.26
N PHE A 8 57.05 -6.97 52.98
CA PHE A 8 57.67 -5.74 52.39
C PHE A 8 59.19 -5.87 52.18
N GLY A 9 59.68 -5.56 50.97
CA GLY A 9 61.05 -5.10 50.76
C GLY A 9 61.73 -5.59 49.48
N ALA A 10 61.90 -4.67 48.54
CA ALA A 10 62.45 -4.84 47.20
C ALA A 10 64.00 -4.87 47.09
N LEU A 11 64.45 -5.16 45.85
CA LEU A 11 65.56 -4.54 45.09
C LEU A 11 66.95 -5.21 45.02
N LEU A 12 67.22 -5.72 43.79
CA LEU A 12 68.41 -5.63 42.91
C LEU A 12 69.79 -6.21 43.34
N ALA A 13 70.33 -7.13 42.52
CA ALA A 13 71.46 -6.85 41.60
C ALA A 13 72.03 -8.12 40.89
N SER A 14 72.03 -8.07 39.55
CA SER A 14 73.12 -8.42 38.62
C SER A 14 73.80 -9.81 38.64
N MET A 15 73.62 -10.59 37.57
CA MET A 15 74.75 -11.06 36.72
C MET A 15 74.27 -11.77 35.44
N LEU A 16 74.76 -11.26 34.29
CA LEU A 16 74.75 -11.90 32.98
C LEU A 16 75.48 -13.25 33.04
N MET A 17 74.92 -14.28 32.41
CA MET A 17 75.67 -15.32 31.68
C MET A 17 74.82 -15.78 30.50
N ALA A 18 75.37 -15.60 29.31
CA ALA A 18 74.81 -16.02 28.04
C ALA A 18 74.83 -17.55 27.92
N ALA A 19 73.72 -18.14 27.47
CA ALA A 19 73.69 -19.43 26.83
C ALA A 19 72.68 -19.38 25.68
N SER A 20 73.22 -19.41 24.47
CA SER A 20 72.54 -19.42 23.19
C SER A 20 71.62 -20.64 23.08
N GLY A 21 70.32 -20.41 23.07
CA GLY A 21 69.31 -21.38 22.65
C GLY A 21 68.49 -20.75 21.53
N LEU A 22 68.68 -21.25 20.31
CA LEU A 22 67.87 -20.92 19.14
C LEU A 22 66.41 -21.34 19.41
N ALA A 23 65.59 -20.40 19.89
CA ALA A 23 64.15 -20.49 19.73
C ALA A 23 63.84 -20.07 18.29
N GLY A 24 63.36 -21.01 17.47
CA GLY A 24 62.77 -20.66 16.18
C GLY A 24 61.62 -19.68 16.37
N PRO A 25 61.29 -18.84 15.37
CA PRO A 25 60.17 -17.93 15.48
C PRO A 25 58.90 -18.78 15.68
N ALA A 26 58.16 -18.49 16.75
CA ALA A 26 56.75 -18.86 16.80
C ALA A 26 56.09 -18.21 15.58
N ALA A 27 55.38 -19.01 14.78
CA ALA A 27 54.61 -18.50 13.66
C ALA A 27 53.66 -17.41 14.18
N SER A 28 53.83 -16.17 13.69
CA SER A 28 52.84 -15.11 13.87
C SER A 28 51.55 -15.56 13.20
N GLN A 29 50.43 -15.45 13.88
CA GLN A 29 49.15 -15.46 13.17
C GLN A 29 49.09 -14.14 12.39
N ASP A 30 48.91 -14.24 11.07
CA ASP A 30 48.90 -13.11 10.14
C ASP A 30 47.60 -12.31 10.31
N VAL A 31 47.58 -11.37 11.25
CA VAL A 31 46.55 -10.32 11.29
C VAL A 31 46.77 -9.42 10.07
N PRO A 32 45.73 -9.15 9.24
CA PRO A 32 45.86 -8.26 8.10
C PRO A 32 46.39 -6.89 8.53
N GLN A 33 47.20 -6.25 7.68
CA GLN A 33 47.73 -4.91 7.98
C GLN A 33 46.62 -3.85 8.15
N ILE A 34 45.52 -3.98 7.42
CA ILE A 34 44.31 -3.16 7.56
C ILE A 34 43.15 -4.06 7.92
N VAL A 35 42.43 -3.68 8.96
CA VAL A 35 41.31 -4.44 9.51
C VAL A 35 40.11 -3.53 9.74
N ILE A 36 38.93 -4.14 9.80
CA ILE A 36 37.73 -3.48 10.33
C ILE A 36 37.90 -3.45 11.84
N ASN A 37 37.90 -2.26 12.43
CA ASN A 37 38.20 -2.06 13.85
C ASN A 37 36.96 -1.89 14.70
N GLU A 38 35.98 -1.12 14.23
CA GLU A 38 34.76 -0.82 14.98
C GLU A 38 33.63 -0.50 14.00
N VAL A 39 32.42 -0.97 14.30
CA VAL A 39 31.23 -0.75 13.48
C VAL A 39 30.07 -0.34 14.37
N GLN A 40 29.34 0.69 13.97
CA GLN A 40 28.08 1.09 14.56
C GLN A 40 26.99 1.08 13.49
N ALA A 41 26.04 0.17 13.62
CA ALA A 41 24.98 -0.07 12.65
C ALA A 41 23.68 0.70 12.95
N SER A 42 23.62 1.43 14.07
CA SER A 42 22.55 2.38 14.33
C SER A 42 23.04 3.49 15.25
N ASN A 43 23.14 4.69 14.68
CA ASN A 43 23.65 5.88 15.34
C ASN A 43 22.52 6.89 15.51
N ARG A 44 22.30 7.35 16.74
CA ARG A 44 21.26 8.33 17.05
C ARG A 44 21.80 9.49 17.88
N THR A 45 22.77 9.23 18.74
CA THR A 45 23.32 10.23 19.65
C THR A 45 24.85 10.21 19.75
N THR A 46 25.53 9.21 19.18
CA THR A 46 26.98 9.03 19.31
C THR A 46 27.75 10.16 18.62
N ILE A 47 27.63 10.28 17.29
CA ILE A 47 28.28 11.32 16.49
C ILE A 47 27.42 11.69 15.28
N ALA A 48 27.37 12.97 14.91
CA ALA A 48 26.75 13.39 13.66
C ALA A 48 27.80 13.52 12.55
N ASP A 49 27.39 13.30 11.31
CA ASP A 49 28.18 13.59 10.11
C ASP A 49 28.25 15.10 9.83
N GLU A 50 28.90 15.49 8.73
CA GLU A 50 29.06 16.89 8.34
C GLU A 50 27.75 17.59 7.95
N ASP A 51 26.67 16.85 7.68
CA ASP A 51 25.34 17.40 7.40
C ASP A 51 24.47 17.53 8.67
N GLY A 52 24.94 16.99 9.79
CA GLY A 52 24.20 16.92 11.05
C GLY A 52 23.33 15.65 11.19
N ASP A 53 23.49 14.67 10.29
CA ASP A 53 22.78 13.40 10.34
C ASP A 53 23.55 12.38 11.21
N TYR A 54 22.84 11.52 11.92
CA TYR A 54 23.45 10.42 12.69
C TYR A 54 23.45 9.16 11.82
N GLU A 55 24.51 8.97 11.05
CA GLU A 55 24.65 7.87 10.10
C GLU A 55 25.38 6.68 10.72
N ASP A 56 25.12 5.48 10.20
CA ASP A 56 25.89 4.27 10.51
C ASP A 56 27.34 4.47 10.05
N TRP A 57 28.29 3.75 10.64
CA TRP A 57 29.69 3.91 10.27
C TRP A 57 30.52 2.65 10.49
N VAL A 58 31.59 2.57 9.69
CA VAL A 58 32.64 1.54 9.74
C VAL A 58 33.96 2.26 9.95
N GLU A 59 34.73 1.81 10.94
CA GLU A 59 36.09 2.27 11.18
C GLU A 59 37.11 1.23 10.74
N LEU A 60 38.12 1.67 9.99
CA LEU A 60 39.29 0.88 9.65
C LEU A 60 40.48 1.28 10.51
N TYR A 61 41.33 0.30 10.85
CA TYR A 61 42.57 0.52 11.60
C TYR A 61 43.77 -0.07 10.87
N ASN A 62 44.89 0.67 10.86
CA ASN A 62 46.16 0.17 10.35
C ASN A 62 47.03 -0.39 11.48
N ALA A 63 46.99 -1.71 11.64
CA ALA A 63 47.77 -2.46 12.62
C ALA A 63 49.24 -2.68 12.23
N GLY A 64 49.61 -2.36 10.98
CA GLY A 64 50.97 -2.56 10.49
C GLY A 64 51.92 -1.37 10.66
N PRO A 65 53.22 -1.59 10.40
CA PRO A 65 54.26 -0.60 10.66
C PRO A 65 54.40 0.48 9.57
N GLY A 66 53.66 0.38 8.46
CA GLY A 66 53.75 1.29 7.31
C GLY A 66 52.41 1.88 6.89
N THR A 67 52.43 3.06 6.27
CA THR A 67 51.23 3.68 5.69
C THR A 67 50.65 2.78 4.60
N VAL A 68 49.33 2.59 4.61
CA VAL A 68 48.62 1.84 3.57
C VAL A 68 47.87 2.79 2.65
N ASP A 69 48.02 2.56 1.35
CA ASP A 69 47.20 3.17 0.30
C ASP A 69 46.00 2.25 0.02
N LEU A 70 44.78 2.78 0.19
CA LEU A 70 43.55 2.03 0.00
C LEU A 70 43.10 2.00 -1.48
N ASN A 71 43.93 2.43 -2.42
CA ASN A 71 43.65 2.29 -3.83
C ASN A 71 43.37 0.82 -4.21
N GLY A 72 42.16 0.57 -4.71
CA GLY A 72 41.68 -0.76 -5.07
C GLY A 72 41.10 -1.59 -3.91
N TYR A 73 40.97 -1.00 -2.72
CA TYR A 73 40.17 -1.56 -1.64
C TYR A 73 38.69 -1.21 -1.82
N GLY A 74 37.81 -2.05 -1.28
CA GLY A 74 36.38 -1.77 -1.22
C GLY A 74 35.71 -2.27 0.06
N LEU A 75 34.58 -1.63 0.38
CA LEU A 75 33.64 -2.03 1.42
C LEU A 75 32.37 -2.59 0.80
N SER A 76 31.79 -3.59 1.46
CA SER A 76 30.51 -4.16 1.07
C SER A 76 29.74 -4.74 2.25
N ASP A 77 28.42 -4.68 2.17
CA ASP A 77 27.42 -5.38 3.00
C ASP A 77 26.89 -6.67 2.33
N ASP A 78 27.48 -7.05 1.19
CA ASP A 78 27.01 -8.13 0.32
C ASP A 78 28.19 -9.00 -0.15
N ALA A 79 28.24 -10.23 0.36
CA ALA A 79 29.27 -11.23 0.03
C ALA A 79 29.34 -11.58 -1.47
N THR A 80 28.27 -11.34 -2.23
CA THR A 80 28.24 -11.55 -3.68
C THR A 80 28.79 -10.37 -4.47
N ARG A 81 28.98 -9.22 -3.82
CA ARG A 81 29.45 -7.95 -4.41
C ARG A 81 30.55 -7.33 -3.55
N LEU A 82 31.73 -7.95 -3.52
CA LEU A 82 32.86 -7.57 -2.65
C LEU A 82 33.33 -6.11 -2.73
N TRP A 83 33.09 -5.44 -3.86
CA TRP A 83 33.47 -4.04 -4.12
C TRP A 83 32.26 -3.15 -4.37
N ARG A 84 31.17 -3.34 -3.62
CA ARG A 84 29.96 -2.51 -3.73
C ARG A 84 30.29 -1.02 -3.61
N TRP A 85 31.19 -0.66 -2.69
CA TRP A 85 31.79 0.67 -2.60
C TRP A 85 33.31 0.57 -2.62
N VAL A 86 33.99 1.44 -3.36
CA VAL A 86 35.44 1.39 -3.61
C VAL A 86 36.04 2.71 -3.14
N PHE A 87 37.14 2.62 -2.38
CA PHE A 87 37.83 3.79 -1.85
C PHE A 87 38.37 4.67 -2.98
N PRO A 88 38.25 6.01 -2.88
CA PRO A 88 38.78 6.90 -3.90
C PRO A 88 40.31 6.91 -3.87
N GLN A 89 40.92 7.11 -5.04
CA GLN A 89 42.37 7.14 -5.17
C GLN A 89 42.98 8.25 -4.30
N GLY A 90 44.02 7.91 -3.53
CA GLY A 90 44.70 8.85 -2.63
C GLY A 90 44.25 8.76 -1.17
N THR A 91 43.27 7.90 -0.85
CA THR A 91 42.96 7.58 0.55
C THR A 91 44.05 6.71 1.16
N THR A 92 44.66 7.18 2.25
CA THR A 92 45.72 6.45 2.96
C THR A 92 45.47 6.43 4.47
N ILE A 93 45.99 5.40 5.15
CA ILE A 93 45.96 5.29 6.62
C ILE A 93 47.39 5.10 7.13
N ALA A 94 47.88 6.01 7.99
CA ALA A 94 49.22 5.89 8.57
C ALA A 94 49.28 4.81 9.67
N PRO A 95 50.46 4.33 10.08
CA PRO A 95 50.59 3.30 11.11
C PRO A 95 49.91 3.71 12.41
N GLY A 96 49.01 2.86 12.93
CA GLY A 96 48.29 3.13 14.18
C GLY A 96 47.18 4.19 14.08
N GLU A 97 46.86 4.68 12.89
CA GLU A 97 45.75 5.62 12.67
C GLU A 97 44.46 4.90 12.27
N PHE A 98 43.35 5.64 12.39
CA PHE A 98 41.99 5.18 12.10
C PHE A 98 41.41 5.92 10.87
N LEU A 99 40.51 5.27 10.15
CA LEU A 99 39.71 5.90 9.10
C LEU A 99 38.24 5.58 9.32
N LEU A 100 37.46 6.61 9.63
CA LEU A 100 36.00 6.53 9.73
C LEU A 100 35.38 6.65 8.33
N VAL A 101 34.46 5.74 8.01
CA VAL A 101 33.66 5.76 6.79
C VAL A 101 32.19 5.65 7.16
N TRP A 102 31.39 6.64 6.77
CA TRP A 102 29.96 6.64 7.01
C TRP A 102 29.26 5.66 6.07
N ALA A 103 28.48 4.72 6.61
CA ALA A 103 27.60 3.87 5.82
C ALA A 103 26.22 4.52 5.71
N SER A 104 26.12 5.59 4.91
CA SER A 104 24.91 6.43 4.85
C SER A 104 24.07 6.26 3.58
N GLY A 105 24.58 5.60 2.55
CA GLY A 105 23.97 5.58 1.21
C GLY A 105 24.18 6.86 0.39
N LYS A 106 24.85 7.89 0.92
CA LYS A 106 25.10 9.17 0.23
C LYS A 106 26.16 9.08 -0.89
N ASP A 107 26.96 8.00 -0.93
CA ASP A 107 27.97 7.69 -1.96
C ASP A 107 29.00 8.80 -2.24
N ARG A 108 29.56 9.43 -1.19
CA ARG A 108 30.58 10.50 -1.29
C ARG A 108 32.01 9.93 -1.25
N ARG A 109 32.83 10.29 -2.24
CA ARG A 109 34.15 9.67 -2.48
C ARG A 109 35.26 10.69 -2.78
N ILE A 110 35.41 11.70 -1.93
CA ILE A 110 36.48 12.70 -2.09
C ILE A 110 37.60 12.40 -1.07
N PRO A 111 38.83 12.09 -1.51
CA PRO A 111 39.94 11.85 -0.59
C PRO A 111 40.20 13.07 0.30
N GLY A 112 40.31 12.84 1.61
CA GLY A 112 40.56 13.89 2.60
C GLY A 112 39.31 14.60 3.13
N GLU A 113 38.14 14.35 2.55
CA GLU A 113 36.82 14.74 3.08
C GLU A 113 36.14 13.53 3.75
N PRO A 114 35.05 13.72 4.52
CA PRO A 114 34.25 12.61 5.04
C PRO A 114 33.77 11.68 3.91
N LEU A 115 34.01 10.38 4.09
CA LEU A 115 33.67 9.36 3.10
C LEU A 115 32.32 8.72 3.44
N HIS A 116 31.46 8.57 2.43
CA HIS A 116 30.15 7.94 2.58
C HIS A 116 30.00 6.79 1.59
N THR A 117 29.63 5.60 2.09
CA THR A 117 29.35 4.46 1.24
C THR A 117 28.04 4.65 0.46
N SER A 118 27.83 3.80 -0.55
CA SER A 118 26.60 3.71 -1.32
C SER A 118 25.55 2.79 -0.66
N PHE A 119 25.71 2.45 0.61
CA PHE A 119 24.83 1.56 1.37
C PHE A 119 24.76 1.97 2.85
N ARG A 120 23.87 1.34 3.61
CA ARG A 120 23.70 1.50 5.06
C ARG A 120 23.79 0.15 5.74
N ILE A 121 23.97 0.14 7.07
CA ILE A 121 24.15 -1.11 7.81
C ILE A 121 22.89 -1.51 8.56
N ARG A 122 22.40 -2.74 8.34
CA ARG A 122 21.30 -3.29 9.11
C ARG A 122 21.75 -3.61 10.53
N SER A 123 21.10 -2.94 11.47
CA SER A 123 21.35 -3.09 12.89
C SER A 123 21.00 -4.50 13.41
N GLU A 124 20.04 -5.22 12.80
CA GLU A 124 19.75 -6.66 13.06
C GLU A 124 20.95 -7.59 12.84
N GLY A 125 21.97 -7.10 12.14
CA GLY A 125 23.18 -7.82 11.77
C GLY A 125 23.24 -8.05 10.28
N GLU A 126 24.30 -7.54 9.67
CA GLU A 126 24.71 -7.84 8.31
C GLU A 126 26.23 -8.02 8.24
N GLU A 127 26.70 -8.73 7.22
CA GLU A 127 28.14 -8.92 7.06
C GLU A 127 28.76 -7.62 6.55
N VAL A 128 29.88 -7.17 7.14
CA VAL A 128 30.66 -6.04 6.61
C VAL A 128 31.99 -6.57 6.12
N LEU A 129 32.31 -6.32 4.87
CA LEU A 129 33.46 -6.89 4.17
C LEU A 129 34.44 -5.79 3.77
N LEU A 130 35.72 -6.01 4.07
CA LEU A 130 36.82 -5.25 3.50
C LEU A 130 37.53 -6.14 2.47
N SER A 131 37.61 -5.69 1.22
CA SER A 131 38.20 -6.45 0.10
C SER A 131 39.23 -5.64 -0.66
N SER A 132 40.15 -6.30 -1.38
CA SER A 132 41.18 -5.68 -2.22
C SER A 132 41.23 -6.31 -3.62
N PHE A 133 41.37 -5.49 -4.66
CA PHE A 133 41.62 -5.96 -6.03
C PHE A 133 42.95 -6.70 -6.18
N THR A 134 43.91 -6.40 -5.30
CA THR A 134 45.22 -7.06 -5.29
C THR A 134 45.31 -7.88 -4.01
N VAL A 135 45.31 -9.20 -4.16
CA VAL A 135 45.43 -10.11 -3.02
C VAL A 135 46.82 -9.90 -2.38
N PRO A 136 46.91 -9.48 -1.11
CA PRO A 136 48.19 -9.27 -0.44
C PRO A 136 48.99 -10.56 -0.31
N ASP A 137 50.33 -10.47 -0.30
CA ASP A 137 51.21 -11.63 -0.13
C ASP A 137 50.84 -12.41 1.14
N GLY A 138 50.45 -13.68 0.99
CA GLY A 138 50.07 -14.57 2.09
C GLY A 138 48.57 -14.81 2.28
N GLN A 139 47.69 -14.10 1.55
CA GLN A 139 46.24 -14.39 1.54
C GLN A 139 45.84 -15.10 0.24
N ASP A 140 44.86 -16.02 0.31
CA ASP A 140 44.32 -16.76 -0.85
C ASP A 140 43.02 -16.15 -1.41
N THR A 141 42.52 -15.08 -0.78
CA THR A 141 41.19 -14.50 -1.10
C THR A 141 41.25 -12.98 -1.25
N PRO A 142 40.38 -12.37 -2.07
CA PRO A 142 40.27 -10.91 -2.18
C PRO A 142 39.67 -10.25 -0.93
N VAL A 143 39.08 -11.02 0.00
CA VAL A 143 38.58 -10.51 1.28
C VAL A 143 39.73 -10.40 2.26
N ILE A 144 39.98 -9.17 2.72
CA ILE A 144 41.05 -8.81 3.66
C ILE A 144 40.59 -9.02 5.10
N ASP A 145 39.39 -8.54 5.44
CA ASP A 145 38.77 -8.70 6.75
C ASP A 145 37.25 -8.71 6.63
N ARG A 146 36.58 -9.24 7.67
CA ARG A 146 35.12 -9.28 7.73
C ARG A 146 34.60 -9.16 9.16
N LEU A 147 33.47 -8.50 9.30
CA LEU A 147 32.58 -8.63 10.45
C LEU A 147 31.39 -9.52 10.04
N ALA A 148 31.17 -10.61 10.77
CA ALA A 148 30.01 -11.48 10.55
C ALA A 148 28.70 -10.74 10.89
N PRO A 149 27.54 -11.15 10.35
CA PRO A 149 26.24 -10.59 10.72
C PRO A 149 26.05 -10.59 12.24
N THR A 150 26.15 -9.41 12.84
CA THR A 150 26.15 -9.22 14.29
C THR A 150 25.12 -8.15 14.64
N PRO A 151 24.14 -8.43 15.50
CA PRO A 151 23.22 -7.40 15.97
C PRO A 151 23.96 -6.34 16.80
N ILE A 152 23.82 -5.05 16.44
CA ILE A 152 24.49 -3.93 17.12
C ILE A 152 23.47 -2.84 17.53
N PRO A 153 23.05 -2.80 18.82
CA PRO A 153 21.98 -1.93 19.28
C PRO A 153 22.24 -0.46 19.00
N THR A 154 21.16 0.32 18.89
CA THR A 154 21.26 1.78 18.73
C THR A 154 22.15 2.40 19.79
N ASP A 155 23.10 3.23 19.32
CA ASP A 155 24.13 3.90 20.11
C ASP A 155 25.18 2.98 20.77
N TYR A 156 25.28 1.73 20.32
CA TYR A 156 26.38 0.81 20.63
C TYR A 156 27.21 0.58 19.38
N SER A 157 28.45 0.14 19.57
CA SER A 157 29.31 -0.34 18.49
C SER A 157 29.85 -1.72 18.82
N PHE A 158 30.28 -2.44 17.79
CA PHE A 158 30.99 -3.70 17.93
C PHE A 158 32.38 -3.52 17.34
N GLY A 159 33.43 -3.77 18.12
CA GLY A 159 34.79 -3.53 17.67
C GLY A 159 35.83 -4.39 18.37
N ARG A 160 37.06 -4.31 17.87
CA ARG A 160 38.19 -5.13 18.30
C ARG A 160 38.84 -4.55 19.56
N TYR A 161 39.13 -5.38 20.56
CA TYR A 161 39.89 -4.93 21.73
C TYR A 161 41.04 -5.88 22.07
N PRO A 162 42.29 -5.39 22.17
CA PRO A 162 42.78 -4.07 21.73
C PRO A 162 42.58 -3.82 20.21
N ASP A 163 42.86 -2.59 19.74
CA ASP A 163 42.72 -2.24 18.31
C ASP A 163 43.41 -3.26 17.41
N GLY A 164 42.69 -3.69 16.37
CA GLY A 164 43.14 -4.69 15.42
C GLY A 164 43.36 -6.12 15.94
N ALA A 165 42.96 -6.44 17.19
CA ALA A 165 43.01 -7.81 17.71
C ALA A 165 41.88 -8.70 17.15
N ASP A 166 42.02 -10.02 17.18
CA ASP A 166 40.97 -10.97 16.76
C ASP A 166 39.72 -10.98 17.65
N GLN A 167 39.82 -10.39 18.83
CA GLN A 167 38.75 -10.37 19.82
C GLN A 167 37.81 -9.19 19.59
N TRP A 168 36.54 -9.50 19.31
CA TRP A 168 35.47 -8.51 19.24
C TRP A 168 34.75 -8.33 20.58
N ARG A 169 34.31 -7.11 20.84
CA ARG A 169 33.58 -6.67 22.03
C ARG A 169 32.47 -5.70 21.63
N LEU A 170 31.41 -5.66 22.43
CA LEU A 170 30.34 -4.67 22.31
C LEU A 170 30.69 -3.45 23.18
N PHE A 171 30.69 -2.26 22.62
CA PHE A 171 30.93 -1.02 23.36
C PHE A 171 29.62 -0.26 23.58
N ASP A 172 29.36 0.10 24.83
CA ASP A 172 28.31 1.03 25.24
C ASP A 172 28.75 2.50 25.15
N THR A 173 30.04 2.72 24.92
CA THR A 173 30.64 4.02 24.59
C THR A 173 31.51 3.84 23.34
N PRO A 174 30.94 3.98 22.13
CA PRO A 174 31.70 3.85 20.90
C PRO A 174 32.89 4.81 20.81
N THR A 175 33.91 4.45 20.04
CA THR A 175 35.20 5.17 19.96
C THR A 175 35.59 5.65 18.56
N PRO A 176 34.70 6.33 17.81
CA PRO A 176 35.01 6.74 16.44
C PRO A 176 36.23 7.67 16.37
N GLY A 177 37.20 7.28 15.54
CA GLY A 177 38.46 7.98 15.31
C GLY A 177 39.48 7.84 16.45
N ALA A 178 39.29 6.91 17.38
CA ALA A 178 40.14 6.73 18.56
C ALA A 178 40.30 5.26 18.96
N SER A 179 41.32 4.95 19.76
CA SER A 179 41.52 3.58 20.26
C SER A 179 40.34 3.04 21.07
N ASN A 180 39.96 1.81 20.77
CA ASN A 180 38.94 1.06 21.49
C ASN A 180 39.34 0.85 22.95
N ARG A 181 38.37 0.99 23.86
CA ARG A 181 38.58 0.84 25.31
C ARG A 181 38.23 -0.57 25.77
N GLU A 182 38.63 -0.96 26.98
CA GLU A 182 38.20 -2.25 27.52
C GLU A 182 36.68 -2.23 27.75
N SER A 183 35.97 -3.19 27.18
CA SER A 183 34.55 -3.40 27.42
C SER A 183 34.31 -4.68 28.23
N PRO A 184 33.40 -4.65 29.22
CA PRO A 184 32.98 -5.85 29.93
C PRO A 184 32.09 -6.76 29.07
N TRP A 185 31.59 -6.28 27.92
CA TRP A 185 30.60 -6.97 27.10
C TRP A 185 31.26 -7.72 25.94
N GLN A 186 31.19 -9.04 25.99
CA GLN A 186 31.62 -9.93 24.91
C GLN A 186 30.64 -9.91 23.72
N GLY A 187 29.41 -9.45 23.94
CA GLY A 187 28.33 -9.40 22.98
C GLY A 187 26.99 -9.23 23.67
N ILE A 188 25.92 -9.67 23.02
CA ILE A 188 24.54 -9.68 23.52
C ILE A 188 24.11 -11.13 23.71
N ALA A 189 23.40 -11.42 24.79
CA ALA A 189 22.83 -12.75 25.01
C ALA A 189 21.70 -13.03 24.00
N ASP A 190 21.56 -14.28 23.58
CA ASP A 190 20.46 -14.68 22.69
C ASP A 190 19.11 -14.58 23.43
N PRO A 191 18.04 -14.08 22.78
CA PRO A 191 16.71 -14.02 23.39
C PRO A 191 16.15 -15.42 23.68
N PRO A 192 15.38 -15.60 24.77
CA PRO A 192 14.74 -16.86 25.05
C PRO A 192 13.83 -17.35 23.91
N VAL A 193 13.86 -18.64 23.62
CA VAL A 193 12.96 -19.27 22.63
C VAL A 193 11.80 -19.94 23.36
N PHE A 194 10.58 -19.63 22.93
CA PHE A 194 9.36 -20.23 23.44
C PHE A 194 9.05 -21.57 22.76
N SER A 195 8.66 -22.58 23.54
CA SER A 195 8.32 -23.92 23.01
C SER A 195 7.04 -23.95 22.18
N HIS A 196 6.16 -22.98 22.38
CA HIS A 196 4.92 -22.80 21.63
C HIS A 196 4.90 -21.39 21.05
N ARG A 197 4.48 -21.26 19.79
CA ARG A 197 4.36 -19.95 19.14
C ARG A 197 3.21 -19.15 19.78
N PRO A 198 3.31 -17.81 19.89
CA PRO A 198 2.17 -16.96 20.21
C PRO A 198 0.98 -17.23 19.28
N GLY A 199 -0.25 -17.15 19.79
CA GLY A 199 -1.44 -17.40 18.99
C GLY A 199 -2.62 -17.94 19.79
N PHE A 200 -3.56 -18.56 19.07
CA PHE A 200 -4.81 -19.08 19.62
C PHE A 200 -4.77 -20.60 19.74
N TYR A 201 -5.25 -21.11 20.88
CA TYR A 201 -5.25 -22.52 21.20
C TYR A 201 -6.59 -22.94 21.82
N THR A 202 -6.99 -24.19 21.57
CA THR A 202 -8.22 -24.78 22.11
C THR A 202 -8.08 -25.22 23.55
N ASP A 203 -6.89 -25.71 23.90
CA ASP A 203 -6.59 -26.38 25.17
C ASP A 203 -5.42 -25.71 25.88
N ALA A 204 -5.35 -25.91 27.19
CA ALA A 204 -4.24 -25.43 28.00
C ALA A 204 -2.91 -26.07 27.56
N LEU A 205 -1.82 -25.32 27.68
CA LEU A 205 -0.46 -25.76 27.31
C LEU A 205 0.58 -25.40 28.36
N GLU A 206 1.66 -26.17 28.39
CA GLU A 206 2.85 -25.86 29.19
C GLU A 206 3.88 -25.15 28.32
N LEU A 207 4.14 -23.87 28.61
CA LEU A 207 5.12 -23.07 27.91
C LEU A 207 6.51 -23.28 28.51
N VAL A 208 7.41 -23.84 27.72
CA VAL A 208 8.83 -23.99 28.05
C VAL A 208 9.63 -22.87 27.40
N MET A 209 10.61 -22.31 28.12
CA MET A 209 11.52 -21.28 27.61
C MET A 209 12.95 -21.80 27.62
N ASP A 210 13.63 -21.72 26.48
CA ASP A 210 15.03 -22.12 26.32
C ASP A 210 15.92 -20.87 26.18
N ALA A 211 16.99 -20.79 26.97
CA ALA A 211 17.87 -19.61 27.01
C ALA A 211 18.86 -19.54 25.84
N GLY A 212 18.88 -20.55 24.97
CA GLY A 212 19.84 -20.72 23.86
C GLY A 212 21.25 -21.10 24.32
N HIS A 213 21.56 -20.95 25.62
CA HIS A 213 22.88 -21.21 26.18
C HIS A 213 22.79 -21.77 27.61
N PRO A 214 23.56 -22.81 27.98
CA PRO A 214 23.47 -23.45 29.29
C PRO A 214 23.85 -22.54 30.47
N ASP A 215 24.70 -21.54 30.23
CA ASP A 215 25.13 -20.57 31.25
C ASP A 215 24.23 -19.32 31.34
N ALA A 216 23.15 -19.25 30.57
CA ALA A 216 22.22 -18.13 30.60
C ALA A 216 21.05 -18.40 31.57
N VAL A 217 20.64 -17.35 32.29
CA VAL A 217 19.49 -17.36 33.20
C VAL A 217 18.34 -16.57 32.55
N ILE A 218 17.15 -17.15 32.49
CA ILE A 218 15.98 -16.48 31.95
C ILE A 218 15.25 -15.73 33.07
N HIS A 219 14.96 -14.45 32.83
CA HIS A 219 14.05 -13.64 33.65
C HIS A 219 12.81 -13.29 32.84
N TYR A 220 11.64 -13.32 33.45
CA TYR A 220 10.38 -13.10 32.73
C TYR A 220 9.34 -12.32 33.52
N THR A 221 8.35 -11.78 32.80
CA THR A 221 7.19 -11.06 33.33
C THR A 221 5.92 -11.56 32.64
N THR A 222 4.78 -11.37 33.30
CA THR A 222 3.46 -11.80 32.81
C THR A 222 2.43 -10.68 32.71
N ASP A 223 2.85 -9.43 32.94
CA ASP A 223 2.00 -8.25 33.07
C ASP A 223 2.22 -7.22 31.94
N GLY A 224 3.07 -7.56 30.97
CA GLY A 224 3.45 -6.72 29.83
C GLY A 224 4.71 -5.88 30.06
N SER A 225 5.22 -5.78 31.29
CA SER A 225 6.44 -5.03 31.58
C SER A 225 7.69 -5.65 30.97
N VAL A 226 8.69 -4.86 30.61
CA VAL A 226 9.97 -5.40 30.11
C VAL A 226 10.71 -6.09 31.28
N PRO A 227 11.10 -7.37 31.18
CA PRO A 227 11.83 -8.04 32.25
C PRO A 227 13.18 -7.38 32.54
N THR A 228 13.60 -7.44 33.80
CA THR A 228 14.93 -7.02 34.24
C THR A 228 15.59 -8.15 35.04
N THR A 229 16.84 -7.98 35.44
CA THR A 229 17.52 -8.93 36.36
C THR A 229 16.87 -8.99 37.74
N ALA A 230 15.96 -8.06 38.08
CA ALA A 230 15.15 -8.09 39.29
C ALA A 230 13.81 -8.85 39.11
N SER A 231 13.43 -9.17 37.87
CA SER A 231 12.22 -9.95 37.58
C SER A 231 12.40 -11.41 38.01
N PRO A 232 11.30 -12.17 38.21
CA PRO A 232 11.36 -13.59 38.55
C PRO A 232 12.22 -14.40 37.57
N VAL A 233 13.02 -15.32 38.12
CA VAL A 233 13.78 -16.30 37.35
C VAL A 233 12.83 -17.40 36.88
N TYR A 234 13.00 -17.86 35.64
CA TYR A 234 12.28 -19.00 35.10
C TYR A 234 12.82 -20.30 35.72
N GLU A 235 11.97 -21.01 36.47
CA GLU A 235 12.35 -22.25 37.18
C GLU A 235 11.74 -23.52 36.57
N GLY A 236 10.80 -23.40 35.62
CA GLY A 236 10.12 -24.52 34.99
C GLY A 236 8.91 -24.09 34.16
N PRO A 237 8.23 -25.01 33.46
CA PRO A 237 7.16 -24.69 32.51
C PRO A 237 6.07 -23.78 33.10
N VAL A 238 5.62 -22.79 32.31
CA VAL A 238 4.52 -21.89 32.67
C VAL A 238 3.22 -22.45 32.10
N LEU A 239 2.24 -22.74 32.95
CA LEU A 239 0.92 -23.17 32.50
C LEU A 239 0.17 -21.98 31.87
N ILE A 240 -0.20 -22.13 30.60
CA ILE A 240 -1.04 -21.21 29.85
C ILE A 240 -2.42 -21.87 29.72
N ASP A 241 -3.40 -21.35 30.46
CA ASP A 241 -4.78 -21.84 30.49
C ASP A 241 -5.77 -20.66 30.38
N ARG A 242 -7.07 -20.93 30.30
CA ARG A 242 -8.14 -19.93 30.32
C ARG A 242 -8.01 -19.03 31.55
N ARG A 243 -8.19 -17.73 31.34
CA ARG A 243 -8.06 -16.69 32.38
C ARG A 243 -9.41 -16.10 32.80
N ASP A 244 -10.51 -16.80 32.53
CA ASP A 244 -11.88 -16.31 32.77
C ASP A 244 -12.16 -15.99 34.24
N HIS A 245 -11.45 -16.65 35.17
CA HIS A 245 -11.59 -16.46 36.61
C HIS A 245 -10.75 -15.30 37.16
N GLU A 246 -9.84 -14.74 36.36
CA GLU A 246 -8.97 -13.67 36.80
C GLU A 246 -9.66 -12.30 36.72
N PRO A 247 -9.45 -11.43 37.72
CA PRO A 247 -10.03 -10.10 37.70
C PRO A 247 -9.43 -9.24 36.59
N ASP A 248 -10.25 -8.36 36.04
CA ASP A 248 -9.88 -7.28 35.16
C ASP A 248 -8.96 -6.28 35.88
N ARG A 249 -7.72 -6.13 35.43
CA ARG A 249 -6.70 -5.28 36.07
C ARG A 249 -6.52 -3.94 35.36
N LEU A 250 -6.74 -3.88 34.04
CA LEU A 250 -6.50 -2.68 33.22
C LEU A 250 -7.79 -2.09 32.70
N THR A 251 -8.74 -2.93 32.28
CA THR A 251 -10.04 -2.49 31.75
C THR A 251 -10.90 -1.77 32.79
N GLY A 252 -10.64 -2.02 34.08
CA GLY A 252 -11.25 -1.30 35.21
C GLY A 252 -10.63 0.08 35.50
N ILE A 253 -9.59 0.51 34.77
CA ILE A 253 -8.97 1.84 34.94
C ILE A 253 -9.76 2.88 34.16
N ARG A 254 -10.05 4.02 34.79
CA ARG A 254 -10.76 5.14 34.16
C ARG A 254 -9.90 5.81 33.09
N THR A 255 -10.22 5.55 31.82
CA THR A 255 -9.51 6.13 30.67
C THR A 255 -10.17 7.40 30.13
N GLY A 256 -11.44 7.66 30.43
CA GLY A 256 -12.17 8.83 29.94
C GLY A 256 -12.80 9.65 31.07
N PRO A 257 -12.77 11.00 31.01
CA PRO A 257 -13.53 11.82 31.94
C PRO A 257 -15.04 11.68 31.76
N GLN A 258 -15.49 11.34 30.55
CA GLN A 258 -16.89 11.15 30.19
C GLN A 258 -17.12 9.76 29.61
N PHE A 259 -18.36 9.26 29.72
CA PHE A 259 -18.84 8.00 29.13
C PHE A 259 -18.11 6.73 29.59
N TRP A 260 -17.12 6.83 30.46
CA TRP A 260 -16.41 5.67 31.00
C TRP A 260 -17.31 4.94 32.00
N GLN A 261 -17.37 3.62 31.85
CA GLN A 261 -18.03 2.69 32.75
C GLN A 261 -17.11 1.50 32.98
N VAL A 262 -17.24 0.87 34.14
CA VAL A 262 -16.63 -0.45 34.37
C VAL A 262 -17.29 -1.44 33.40
N PRO A 263 -16.52 -2.36 32.77
CA PRO A 263 -17.09 -3.42 31.94
C PRO A 263 -18.23 -4.17 32.64
N SER A 264 -19.25 -4.59 31.88
CA SER A 264 -20.44 -5.26 32.44
C SER A 264 -20.14 -6.64 33.05
N GLY A 265 -19.03 -7.25 32.64
CA GLY A 265 -18.51 -8.52 33.11
C GLY A 265 -17.00 -8.63 32.86
N PRO A 266 -16.37 -9.75 33.26
CA PRO A 266 -14.95 -9.98 33.01
C PRO A 266 -14.70 -10.04 31.51
N VAL A 267 -13.68 -9.30 31.04
CA VAL A 267 -13.29 -9.37 29.64
C VAL A 267 -12.52 -10.65 29.33
N PHE A 268 -12.51 -11.08 28.07
CA PHE A 268 -11.62 -12.13 27.59
C PHE A 268 -10.15 -11.71 27.73
N LYS A 269 -9.28 -12.68 28.06
CA LYS A 269 -7.86 -12.43 28.34
C LYS A 269 -6.95 -13.48 27.72
N GLY A 270 -5.85 -13.01 27.13
CA GLY A 270 -4.67 -13.80 26.79
C GLY A 270 -3.58 -13.75 27.87
N HIS A 271 -2.62 -14.65 27.78
CA HIS A 271 -1.37 -14.64 28.56
C HIS A 271 -0.31 -13.88 27.78
N VAL A 272 0.23 -12.81 28.37
CA VAL A 272 1.41 -12.11 27.82
C VAL A 272 2.63 -12.61 28.56
N ILE A 273 3.62 -13.15 27.87
CA ILE A 273 4.92 -13.49 28.46
C ILE A 273 5.99 -12.68 27.75
N ARG A 274 6.82 -12.00 28.55
CA ARG A 274 8.05 -11.35 28.08
C ARG A 274 9.22 -11.95 28.82
N ALA A 275 10.30 -12.28 28.13
CA ALA A 275 11.46 -12.94 28.72
C ALA A 275 12.77 -12.40 28.15
N ILE A 276 13.80 -12.27 29.00
CA ILE A 276 15.18 -11.97 28.61
C ILE A 276 16.11 -13.08 29.11
N SER A 277 17.21 -13.28 28.39
CA SER A 277 18.34 -14.08 28.84
C SER A 277 19.42 -13.18 29.42
N VAL A 278 19.98 -13.59 30.55
CA VAL A 278 21.08 -12.93 31.26
C VAL A 278 22.26 -13.88 31.30
N ARG A 279 23.41 -13.45 30.78
CA ARG A 279 24.64 -14.25 30.73
C ARG A 279 25.84 -13.42 31.17
N GLU A 280 26.69 -13.99 32.02
CA GLU A 280 27.87 -13.29 32.53
C GLU A 280 28.79 -12.79 31.40
N GLY A 281 29.14 -11.51 31.44
CA GLY A 281 29.96 -10.86 30.41
C GLY A 281 29.21 -10.51 29.12
N TYR A 282 27.88 -10.67 29.05
CA TYR A 282 27.08 -10.26 27.89
C TYR A 282 26.03 -9.23 28.32
N ARG A 283 25.67 -8.33 27.41
CA ARG A 283 24.47 -7.51 27.58
C ARG A 283 23.24 -8.43 27.57
N ASN A 284 22.22 -8.12 28.36
CA ASN A 284 20.96 -8.87 28.34
C ASN A 284 20.39 -8.92 26.93
N SER A 285 19.73 -10.02 26.60
CA SER A 285 19.03 -10.15 25.32
C SER A 285 17.94 -9.08 25.18
N GLU A 286 17.52 -8.83 23.93
CA GLU A 286 16.21 -8.23 23.69
C GLU A 286 15.10 -9.11 24.29
N ALA A 287 13.97 -8.51 24.64
CA ALA A 287 12.87 -9.23 25.25
C ALA A 287 12.09 -10.05 24.20
N ALA A 288 12.22 -11.37 24.26
CA ALA A 288 11.29 -12.26 23.58
C ALA A 288 9.89 -12.02 24.14
N THR A 289 8.91 -11.71 23.29
CA THR A 289 7.56 -11.35 23.71
C THR A 289 6.54 -12.19 22.95
N GLY A 290 5.56 -12.74 23.66
CA GLY A 290 4.48 -13.54 23.09
C GLY A 290 3.16 -13.33 23.81
N THR A 291 2.07 -13.51 23.08
CA THR A 291 0.71 -13.55 23.64
C THR A 291 0.00 -14.84 23.21
N TRP A 292 -0.57 -15.56 24.17
CA TRP A 292 -1.31 -16.82 23.95
C TRP A 292 -2.76 -16.68 24.42
N PHE A 293 -3.70 -17.08 23.58
CA PHE A 293 -5.13 -17.05 23.86
C PHE A 293 -5.67 -18.47 23.92
N ILE A 294 -6.34 -18.82 25.03
CA ILE A 294 -6.96 -20.14 25.20
C ILE A 294 -8.48 -19.97 25.12
N HIS A 295 -9.10 -20.58 24.10
CA HIS A 295 -10.55 -20.54 23.91
C HIS A 295 -11.03 -21.79 23.16
N PRO A 296 -12.21 -22.37 23.46
CA PRO A 296 -12.70 -23.59 22.79
C PRO A 296 -12.77 -23.52 21.25
N GLU A 297 -12.94 -22.32 20.70
CA GLU A 297 -12.97 -22.09 19.23
C GLU A 297 -11.59 -21.80 18.64
N GLY A 298 -10.54 -21.71 19.47
CA GLY A 298 -9.18 -21.37 19.06
C GLY A 298 -9.15 -20.11 18.20
N ALA A 299 -8.55 -20.23 17.02
CA ALA A 299 -8.46 -19.16 16.02
C ALA A 299 -9.83 -18.68 15.49
N GLY A 300 -10.86 -19.54 15.56
CA GLY A 300 -12.21 -19.23 15.09
C GLY A 300 -12.99 -18.27 16.00
N ARG A 301 -12.48 -17.94 17.20
CA ARG A 301 -13.12 -16.99 18.11
C ARG A 301 -13.34 -15.62 17.47
N TYR A 302 -12.38 -15.17 16.67
CA TYR A 302 -12.40 -13.84 16.06
C TYR A 302 -12.39 -13.97 14.55
N SER A 303 -13.31 -13.26 13.90
CA SER A 303 -13.37 -13.07 12.44
C SER A 303 -12.46 -11.95 11.96
N PHE A 304 -12.08 -11.03 12.84
CA PHE A 304 -11.13 -9.95 12.58
C PHE A 304 -9.69 -10.38 12.88
N PRO A 305 -8.69 -9.75 12.24
CA PRO A 305 -7.32 -9.82 12.73
C PRO A 305 -7.23 -9.31 14.17
N VAL A 306 -6.27 -9.84 14.92
CA VAL A 306 -6.07 -9.50 16.34
C VAL A 306 -4.75 -8.78 16.51
N ILE A 307 -4.76 -7.71 17.31
CA ILE A 307 -3.56 -6.95 17.67
C ILE A 307 -3.35 -7.06 19.16
N ALA A 308 -2.22 -7.64 19.58
CA ALA A 308 -1.82 -7.64 20.98
C ALA A 308 -0.70 -6.63 21.21
N LEU A 309 -0.93 -5.68 22.12
CA LEU A 309 0.06 -4.73 22.61
C LEU A 309 0.56 -5.15 23.99
N ALA A 310 1.88 -5.25 24.15
CA ALA A 310 2.56 -5.53 25.40
C ALA A 310 3.43 -4.33 25.79
N SER A 311 3.18 -3.71 26.93
CA SER A 311 3.93 -2.55 27.42
C SER A 311 3.92 -2.46 28.93
N ASP A 312 4.85 -1.71 29.52
CA ASP A 312 4.77 -1.36 30.94
C ASP A 312 3.44 -0.63 31.21
N ARG A 313 2.75 -1.06 32.27
CA ARG A 313 1.45 -0.49 32.66
C ARG A 313 1.48 1.04 32.76
N GLU A 314 2.57 1.57 33.31
CA GLU A 314 2.72 3.01 33.57
C GLU A 314 2.75 3.86 32.29
N HIS A 315 3.17 3.29 31.15
CA HIS A 315 3.14 3.97 29.86
C HIS A 315 1.72 4.37 29.43
N PHE A 316 0.73 3.54 29.75
CA PHE A 316 -0.66 3.78 29.39
C PHE A 316 -1.48 4.36 30.54
N PHE A 317 -1.18 4.01 31.79
CA PHE A 317 -2.11 4.22 32.90
C PHE A 317 -1.55 4.94 34.13
N SER A 318 -0.30 5.43 34.11
CA SER A 318 0.19 6.31 35.18
C SER A 318 -0.49 7.67 35.14
N ASP A 319 -0.67 8.31 36.29
CA ASP A 319 -1.21 9.67 36.34
C ASP A 319 -0.24 10.69 35.73
N GLU A 320 1.06 10.44 35.82
CA GLU A 320 2.12 11.37 35.38
C GLU A 320 2.38 11.30 33.86
N THR A 321 2.39 10.09 33.28
CA THR A 321 2.84 9.86 31.89
C THR A 321 1.94 8.91 31.09
N GLY A 322 0.88 8.37 31.70
CA GLY A 322 -0.01 7.40 31.08
C GLY A 322 -0.87 8.04 29.99
N ILE A 323 -0.67 7.62 28.74
CA ILE A 323 -1.33 8.29 27.60
C ILE A 323 -2.84 7.99 27.48
N MET A 324 -3.35 6.97 28.17
CA MET A 324 -4.75 6.54 28.06
C MET A 324 -5.69 7.19 29.09
N VAL A 325 -5.14 7.84 30.12
CA VAL A 325 -5.89 8.33 31.29
C VAL A 325 -6.01 9.86 31.28
N PRO A 326 -6.94 10.44 32.05
CA PRO A 326 -6.95 11.88 32.31
C PRO A 326 -5.63 12.35 32.92
N GLY A 327 -5.12 11.66 33.93
CA GLY A 327 -3.84 11.95 34.58
C GLY A 327 -3.72 13.35 35.18
N ASP A 328 -2.49 13.74 35.50
CA ASP A 328 -2.15 14.96 36.24
C ASP A 328 -2.39 16.25 35.44
N THR A 329 -2.39 16.17 34.10
CA THR A 329 -2.64 17.34 33.25
C THR A 329 -4.12 17.58 32.97
N PHE A 330 -5.01 16.81 33.60
CA PHE A 330 -6.45 16.96 33.42
C PHE A 330 -7.00 18.17 34.15
N ASP A 331 -7.67 19.03 33.39
CA ASP A 331 -8.47 20.14 33.89
C ASP A 331 -9.97 19.83 33.66
N PRO A 332 -10.79 19.69 34.73
CA PRO A 332 -12.21 19.42 34.61
C PRO A 332 -13.01 20.55 33.93
N ASP A 333 -12.46 21.77 33.85
CA ASP A 333 -13.08 22.89 33.14
C ASP A 333 -12.71 22.88 31.63
N GLU A 334 -11.70 22.11 31.22
CA GLU A 334 -11.21 21.98 29.83
C GLU A 334 -11.19 20.53 29.30
N ILE A 335 -12.28 19.78 29.52
CA ILE A 335 -12.36 18.32 29.27
C ILE A 335 -11.89 17.88 27.85
N VAL A 336 -12.06 18.74 26.84
CA VAL A 336 -11.73 18.44 25.43
C VAL A 336 -10.26 18.69 25.10
N SER A 337 -9.62 19.67 25.76
CA SER A 337 -8.27 20.15 25.44
C SER A 337 -7.21 19.78 26.49
N SER A 338 -7.61 19.26 27.67
CA SER A 338 -6.72 18.89 28.77
C SER A 338 -6.59 17.37 28.98
N GLY A 339 -5.69 16.95 29.88
CA GLY A 339 -5.43 15.56 30.25
C GLY A 339 -4.27 14.92 29.50
N ASN A 340 -3.69 13.84 30.04
CA ASN A 340 -2.52 13.18 29.46
C ASN A 340 -2.79 12.68 28.03
N TYR A 341 -4.03 12.23 27.74
CA TYR A 341 -4.46 11.86 26.39
C TYR A 341 -4.42 13.03 25.38
N ASN A 342 -4.31 14.27 25.88
CA ASN A 342 -4.17 15.50 25.13
C ASN A 342 -2.74 16.03 25.03
N GLU A 343 -1.76 15.26 25.47
CA GLU A 343 -0.37 15.61 25.26
C GLU A 343 0.13 15.18 23.87
N ARG A 344 1.25 15.74 23.40
CA ARG A 344 1.74 15.63 22.01
C ARG A 344 3.26 15.53 21.93
N GLY A 345 3.76 15.19 20.74
CA GLY A 345 5.20 15.14 20.47
C GLY A 345 5.83 13.82 20.86
N ASP A 346 7.14 13.71 20.68
CA ASP A 346 7.90 12.47 20.88
C ASP A 346 8.00 12.07 22.35
N ALA A 347 7.98 13.06 23.26
CA ALA A 347 7.93 12.84 24.71
C ALA A 347 6.67 12.10 25.17
N TRP A 348 5.61 12.05 24.35
CA TRP A 348 4.34 11.38 24.63
C TRP A 348 4.12 10.15 23.73
N GLU A 349 5.18 9.66 23.09
CA GLU A 349 5.25 8.31 22.53
C GLU A 349 5.62 7.29 23.60
N ARG A 350 4.99 6.13 23.54
CA ARG A 350 5.24 5.04 24.49
C ARG A 350 5.71 3.79 23.76
N PRO A 351 6.78 3.14 24.23
CA PRO A 351 7.21 1.88 23.65
C PRO A 351 6.18 0.79 23.93
N ALA A 352 5.92 -0.07 22.96
CA ALA A 352 5.15 -1.29 23.12
C ALA A 352 5.73 -2.37 22.22
N HIS A 353 5.53 -3.64 22.57
CA HIS A 353 5.65 -4.74 21.63
C HIS A 353 4.28 -4.98 21.00
N MET A 354 4.20 -5.05 19.68
CA MET A 354 2.99 -5.35 18.95
C MET A 354 3.11 -6.70 18.26
N THR A 355 2.10 -7.54 18.45
CA THR A 355 1.91 -8.75 17.63
C THR A 355 0.61 -8.60 16.84
N PHE A 356 0.68 -8.81 15.52
CA PHE A 356 -0.45 -8.86 14.61
C PHE A 356 -0.74 -10.32 14.26
N PHE A 357 -1.94 -10.81 14.58
CA PHE A 357 -2.42 -12.14 14.21
C PHE A 357 -3.37 -11.98 13.02
N ASP A 358 -2.91 -12.39 11.83
CA ASP A 358 -3.70 -12.32 10.60
C ASP A 358 -4.51 -13.61 10.43
N MET A 359 -5.72 -13.61 10.99
CA MET A 359 -6.51 -14.83 11.22
C MET A 359 -7.31 -15.26 9.98
N HIS A 360 -7.72 -14.30 9.14
CA HIS A 360 -8.65 -14.50 8.01
C HIS A 360 -8.35 -13.55 6.86
N ALA A 361 -8.78 -13.95 5.65
CA ALA A 361 -8.73 -13.08 4.48
C ALA A 361 -9.51 -11.79 4.75
N ASP A 362 -8.95 -10.65 4.33
CA ASP A 362 -9.59 -9.35 4.51
C ASP A 362 -10.85 -9.25 3.63
N PRO A 363 -12.06 -9.17 4.23
CA PRO A 363 -13.30 -9.15 3.46
C PRO A 363 -13.41 -7.91 2.57
N PHE A 364 -12.70 -6.82 2.89
CA PHE A 364 -12.78 -5.55 2.18
C PHE A 364 -11.64 -5.34 1.18
N ALA A 365 -10.79 -6.34 0.93
CA ALA A 365 -9.68 -6.24 -0.02
C ALA A 365 -10.13 -5.82 -1.44
N HIS A 366 -11.32 -6.26 -1.84
CA HIS A 366 -11.90 -5.99 -3.15
C HIS A 366 -12.36 -4.54 -3.36
N HIS A 367 -12.59 -3.77 -2.29
CA HIS A 367 -12.93 -2.34 -2.40
C HIS A 367 -11.71 -1.45 -2.68
N ARG A 368 -10.50 -2.01 -2.75
CA ARG A 368 -9.26 -1.22 -2.78
C ARG A 368 -8.54 -1.21 -4.12
N SER A 369 -9.02 -1.98 -5.10
CA SER A 369 -8.39 -2.14 -6.42
C SER A 369 -8.83 -1.10 -7.47
N GLY A 370 -9.57 -0.06 -7.07
CA GLY A 370 -10.32 0.77 -8.03
C GLY A 370 -9.56 1.93 -8.65
N TYR A 371 -8.65 2.58 -7.90
CA TYR A 371 -8.03 3.83 -8.36
C TYR A 371 -6.50 3.84 -8.31
N ARG A 372 -5.89 3.06 -7.41
CA ARG A 372 -4.43 2.98 -7.25
C ARG A 372 -3.75 2.07 -8.29
N ASP A 373 -4.56 1.35 -9.08
CA ASP A 373 -4.15 0.32 -10.05
C ASP A 373 -4.20 0.83 -11.51
N VAL A 374 -4.50 2.11 -11.75
CA VAL A 374 -4.54 2.68 -13.11
C VAL A 374 -3.12 3.11 -13.51
N PRO A 375 -2.54 2.57 -14.61
CA PRO A 375 -1.24 2.99 -15.12
C PRO A 375 -1.21 4.51 -15.36
N VAL A 376 -0.06 5.13 -15.05
CA VAL A 376 0.09 6.59 -14.99
C VAL A 376 0.43 7.23 -16.35
N ASP A 377 0.09 6.57 -17.45
CA ASP A 377 0.29 7.08 -18.80
C ASP A 377 -1.08 7.31 -19.47
N GLY A 378 -1.34 8.56 -19.85
CA GLY A 378 -2.49 8.92 -20.68
C GLY A 378 -3.67 9.49 -19.91
N ALA A 379 -4.33 10.44 -20.55
CA ALA A 379 -5.44 11.24 -20.10
C ALA A 379 -6.56 10.45 -19.34
N LEU A 380 -7.14 11.07 -18.32
CA LEU A 380 -8.61 11.21 -18.33
C LEU A 380 -8.78 12.62 -18.91
N ALA A 381 -9.16 12.89 -20.15
CA ALA A 381 -10.04 12.22 -21.10
C ALA A 381 -9.69 10.79 -21.51
N GLY A 382 -10.66 9.90 -21.25
CA GLY A 382 -10.87 8.65 -21.98
C GLY A 382 -9.97 7.45 -21.67
N GLY A 383 -10.66 6.31 -21.58
CA GLY A 383 -10.16 4.94 -21.63
C GLY A 383 -8.90 4.56 -20.85
N ASP A 384 -9.08 3.92 -19.69
CA ASP A 384 -8.45 2.61 -19.42
C ASP A 384 -8.92 2.06 -18.06
N ILE A 385 -9.90 1.14 -18.11
CA ILE A 385 -10.25 0.28 -16.97
C ILE A 385 -9.81 -1.12 -17.35
N ALA A 386 -8.74 -1.61 -16.74
CA ALA A 386 -8.36 -3.00 -16.83
C ALA A 386 -9.46 -3.86 -16.20
N ALA A 387 -10.18 -4.62 -17.03
CA ALA A 387 -11.17 -5.60 -16.57
C ALA A 387 -10.46 -6.76 -15.85
N GLY A 388 -10.33 -6.65 -14.52
CA GLY A 388 -9.96 -7.77 -13.66
C GLY A 388 -11.07 -8.83 -13.66
N SER A 389 -10.85 -9.94 -14.35
CA SER A 389 -11.73 -11.10 -14.29
C SER A 389 -11.51 -11.85 -12.97
N GLY A 390 -12.44 -11.66 -12.02
CA GLY A 390 -12.64 -12.59 -10.92
C GLY A 390 -13.23 -13.91 -11.43
N GLY A 391 -12.67 -15.03 -11.02
CA GLY A 391 -13.17 -16.35 -11.39
C GLY A 391 -12.37 -17.49 -10.75
N ASP A 392 -12.98 -18.08 -9.73
CA ASP A 392 -12.79 -19.43 -9.18
C ASP A 392 -11.58 -19.76 -8.30
N ALA A 393 -11.90 -19.82 -7.00
CA ALA A 393 -11.26 -20.68 -6.02
C ALA A 393 -11.25 -22.14 -6.52
N ALA A 394 -10.06 -22.62 -6.88
CA ALA A 394 -9.80 -24.05 -7.04
C ALA A 394 -8.44 -24.40 -6.45
N SER A 395 -8.49 -25.24 -5.42
CA SER A 395 -7.36 -25.93 -4.79
C SER A 395 -6.39 -26.52 -5.82
N ILE A 396 -5.15 -26.05 -5.86
CA ILE A 396 -4.05 -26.75 -6.55
C ILE A 396 -2.80 -26.73 -5.68
N SER A 397 -2.52 -27.91 -5.11
CA SER A 397 -1.25 -28.28 -4.49
C SER A 397 -0.15 -28.43 -5.56
N HIS A 398 0.92 -27.63 -5.51
CA HIS A 398 2.26 -27.87 -6.10
C HIS A 398 3.24 -27.04 -5.23
N GLY A 399 4.32 -27.52 -4.63
CA GLY A 399 5.19 -28.65 -4.99
C GLY A 399 6.25 -28.20 -5.99
N GLY A 400 7.31 -27.51 -5.53
CA GLY A 400 8.52 -27.25 -6.33
C GLY A 400 9.27 -25.94 -6.04
N ASP A 401 10.26 -26.04 -5.14
CA ASP A 401 11.54 -25.32 -5.01
C ASP A 401 11.69 -23.89 -5.58
N ILE A 402 11.68 -22.91 -4.68
CA ILE A 402 12.34 -21.62 -4.84
C ILE A 402 13.51 -21.59 -3.85
N ALA A 403 14.72 -21.38 -4.37
CA ALA A 403 15.96 -21.33 -3.60
C ALA A 403 15.92 -20.19 -2.57
N ALA A 404 16.04 -20.56 -1.30
CA ALA A 404 16.12 -19.66 -0.17
C ALA A 404 17.46 -18.89 -0.18
N MET A 405 17.36 -17.56 -0.08
CA MET A 405 18.44 -16.70 0.43
C MET A 405 18.41 -16.74 1.96
N PRO A 406 19.54 -16.93 2.67
CA PRO A 406 19.55 -17.04 4.13
C PRO A 406 19.66 -15.65 4.78
N GLY A 407 18.86 -15.41 5.82
CA GLY A 407 19.01 -14.22 6.66
C GLY A 407 17.69 -13.64 7.17
N THR A 408 16.84 -14.46 7.81
CA THR A 408 15.80 -13.99 8.72
C THR A 408 15.75 -14.93 9.91
N HIS A 409 15.49 -14.38 11.09
CA HIS A 409 15.43 -15.06 12.37
C HIS A 409 14.79 -16.44 12.26
N ALA A 410 15.50 -17.44 12.78
CA ALA A 410 15.08 -18.82 12.79
C ALA A 410 13.70 -18.94 13.45
N ALA A 411 12.67 -19.11 12.63
CA ALA A 411 11.50 -19.86 13.02
C ALA A 411 11.99 -21.28 13.29
N ALA A 412 12.25 -21.60 14.56
CA ALA A 412 12.59 -22.95 14.97
C ALA A 412 11.53 -23.92 14.42
N SER A 413 11.91 -24.72 13.44
CA SER A 413 11.11 -25.81 12.91
C SER A 413 11.13 -26.94 13.93
N VAL A 414 10.25 -26.88 14.92
CA VAL A 414 9.88 -28.09 15.67
C VAL A 414 8.91 -28.86 14.79
N SER A 415 9.46 -29.78 14.00
CA SER A 415 8.67 -30.81 13.33
C SER A 415 8.06 -31.73 14.40
N GLY A 416 6.78 -31.54 14.71
CA GLY A 416 6.09 -32.31 15.74
C GLY A 416 4.57 -32.13 15.78
N GLY A 417 3.88 -32.62 14.75
CA GLY A 417 2.56 -33.28 14.90
C GLY A 417 1.28 -32.44 14.84
N GLY A 418 0.49 -32.67 13.78
CA GLY A 418 -0.98 -32.61 13.85
C GLY A 418 -1.65 -31.50 13.04
N ASN A 419 -2.31 -31.88 11.93
CA ASN A 419 -3.36 -31.07 11.30
C ASN A 419 -4.59 -31.01 12.22
N ASP A 420 -4.53 -30.19 13.27
CA ASP A 420 -5.71 -29.79 14.05
C ASP A 420 -6.14 -28.39 13.60
N PRO A 421 -7.27 -28.25 12.86
CA PRO A 421 -7.73 -26.95 12.36
C PRO A 421 -8.08 -25.94 13.48
N GLY A 422 -8.14 -26.36 14.76
CA GLY A 422 -8.39 -25.49 15.91
C GLY A 422 -7.14 -24.85 16.56
N ASN A 423 -5.95 -25.42 16.36
CA ASN A 423 -4.68 -25.00 16.99
C ASN A 423 -3.70 -24.50 15.93
N VAL A 424 -3.92 -23.30 15.39
CA VAL A 424 -3.04 -22.74 14.35
C VAL A 424 -2.28 -21.54 14.92
N PRO A 425 -0.94 -21.62 15.05
CA PRO A 425 -0.14 -20.43 15.32
C PRO A 425 -0.14 -19.53 14.07
N LEU A 426 -1.10 -18.60 14.01
CA LEU A 426 -1.26 -17.62 12.94
C LEU A 426 -0.68 -16.28 13.38
N GLN A 427 0.55 -15.99 12.98
CA GLN A 427 1.17 -14.69 13.22
C GLN A 427 1.45 -14.02 11.88
N GLY A 428 1.02 -12.77 11.76
CA GLY A 428 1.45 -11.88 10.68
C GLY A 428 2.85 -11.34 10.99
N PHE A 429 2.94 -10.34 11.87
CA PHE A 429 4.23 -9.80 12.33
C PHE A 429 4.30 -9.61 13.85
N SER A 430 5.52 -9.58 14.40
CA SER A 430 5.83 -9.12 15.77
C SER A 430 6.91 -8.08 15.70
N GLN A 431 6.71 -6.94 16.35
CA GLN A 431 7.67 -5.86 16.33
C GLN A 431 7.47 -4.92 17.52
N ASN A 432 8.55 -4.37 18.06
CA ASN A 432 8.50 -3.23 18.95
C ASN A 432 8.12 -1.95 18.18
N VAL A 433 7.19 -1.17 18.73
CA VAL A 433 6.60 0.00 18.09
C VAL A 433 6.45 1.15 19.08
N GLY A 434 6.35 2.36 18.54
CA GLY A 434 5.90 3.53 19.28
C GLY A 434 4.38 3.67 19.20
N VAL A 435 3.75 4.00 20.33
CA VAL A 435 2.30 4.22 20.43
C VAL A 435 2.01 5.64 20.91
N ARG A 436 1.10 6.35 20.22
CA ARG A 436 0.57 7.67 20.64
C ARG A 436 -0.92 7.78 20.49
N ILE A 437 -1.54 8.75 21.16
CA ILE A 437 -2.96 9.08 20.97
C ILE A 437 -3.19 9.80 19.63
N HIS A 438 -4.22 9.36 18.91
CA HIS A 438 -4.78 9.98 17.71
C HIS A 438 -6.06 10.78 18.01
N GLY A 439 -6.45 11.67 17.10
CA GLY A 439 -7.73 12.39 17.14
C GLY A 439 -7.63 13.82 17.68
N GLY A 440 -8.78 14.41 17.99
CA GLY A 440 -8.94 15.71 18.62
C GLY A 440 -9.91 15.59 19.78
N ALA A 441 -11.18 15.95 19.54
CA ALA A 441 -12.24 15.86 20.53
C ALA A 441 -12.42 14.44 21.13
N THR A 442 -12.33 13.41 20.30
CA THR A 442 -12.54 11.99 20.64
C THR A 442 -11.50 11.41 21.60
N ARG A 443 -10.40 12.13 21.87
CA ARG A 443 -9.38 11.73 22.85
C ARG A 443 -9.96 11.58 24.26
N ARG A 444 -11.03 12.30 24.59
CA ARG A 444 -11.70 12.15 25.90
C ARG A 444 -12.51 10.86 26.04
N TYR A 445 -12.77 10.12 24.96
CA TYR A 445 -13.60 8.92 25.01
C TYR A 445 -12.88 7.76 25.70
N PRO A 446 -13.63 6.82 26.33
CA PRO A 446 -13.05 5.67 27.03
C PRO A 446 -12.14 4.82 26.14
N GLN A 447 -12.53 4.62 24.87
CA GLN A 447 -11.68 4.00 23.87
C GLN A 447 -10.90 5.07 23.11
N LYS A 448 -9.57 4.99 23.17
CA LYS A 448 -8.70 5.92 22.45
C LYS A 448 -8.39 5.40 21.05
N SER A 449 -8.29 6.30 20.09
CA SER A 449 -7.61 6.01 18.84
C SER A 449 -6.09 6.06 19.06
N LEU A 450 -5.34 5.11 18.50
CA LEU A 450 -3.89 4.98 18.67
C LEU A 450 -3.17 5.15 17.33
N ARG A 451 -2.02 5.80 17.32
CA ARG A 451 -1.07 5.82 16.20
C ARG A 451 0.03 4.83 16.51
N ILE A 452 0.35 3.98 15.55
CA ILE A 452 1.46 3.02 15.62
C ILE A 452 2.60 3.54 14.75
N TYR A 453 3.83 3.49 15.27
CA TYR A 453 5.04 3.95 14.60
C TYR A 453 6.12 2.87 14.60
N ALA A 454 6.61 2.52 13.41
CA ALA A 454 7.83 1.75 13.24
C ALA A 454 9.02 2.71 13.18
N ARG A 455 10.01 2.51 14.05
CA ARG A 455 11.20 3.35 14.15
C ARG A 455 12.38 2.53 14.68
N SER A 456 13.59 2.88 14.23
CA SER A 456 14.86 2.38 14.78
C SER A 456 15.04 2.64 16.28
N ALA A 457 14.24 3.54 16.85
CA ALA A 457 14.18 3.81 18.27
C ALA A 457 13.49 2.71 19.09
N TYR A 458 12.69 1.85 18.47
CA TYR A 458 11.90 0.81 19.15
C TYR A 458 12.29 -0.59 18.70
N ASP A 459 12.52 -0.76 17.41
CA ASP A 459 12.96 -2.04 16.85
C ASP A 459 14.07 -1.79 15.83
N TRP A 460 14.79 -2.85 15.51
CA TRP A 460 15.85 -2.83 14.53
C TRP A 460 15.34 -2.45 13.13
N SER A 461 14.19 -3.01 12.73
CA SER A 461 13.47 -2.57 11.54
C SER A 461 12.74 -1.25 11.80
N PRO A 462 12.99 -0.18 11.02
CA PRO A 462 12.26 1.07 11.09
C PRO A 462 10.94 1.03 10.29
N GLU A 463 10.50 -0.15 9.88
CA GLU A 463 9.32 -0.41 9.03
C GLU A 463 8.59 -1.67 9.51
N ILE A 464 7.28 -1.70 9.27
CA ILE A 464 6.48 -2.91 9.34
C ILE A 464 6.42 -3.48 7.92
N SER A 465 6.88 -4.72 7.76
CA SER A 465 6.80 -5.46 6.50
C SER A 465 5.66 -6.47 6.55
N TRP A 466 4.45 -6.00 6.27
CA TRP A 466 3.24 -6.81 6.19
C TRP A 466 2.18 -6.13 5.29
N PRO A 467 1.39 -6.89 4.50
CA PRO A 467 0.22 -6.35 3.80
C PRO A 467 -0.91 -5.99 4.79
N LEU A 468 -0.78 -4.87 5.49
CA LEU A 468 -1.80 -4.38 6.44
C LEU A 468 -3.19 -4.25 5.79
N PHE A 469 -3.19 -3.85 4.51
CA PHE A 469 -4.38 -3.74 3.68
C PHE A 469 -4.18 -4.57 2.41
N PRO A 470 -4.52 -5.87 2.44
CA PRO A 470 -4.54 -6.69 1.24
C PRO A 470 -5.36 -5.99 0.13
N GLY A 471 -4.85 -6.07 -1.11
CA GLY A 471 -5.43 -5.38 -2.26
C GLY A 471 -4.80 -4.03 -2.60
N LEU A 472 -4.09 -3.38 -1.67
CA LEU A 472 -3.32 -2.17 -2.02
C LEU A 472 -2.06 -2.49 -2.82
N ARG A 473 -1.71 -1.58 -3.73
CA ARG A 473 -0.53 -1.66 -4.60
C ARG A 473 0.41 -0.48 -4.40
N LYS A 474 1.69 -0.69 -4.70
CA LYS A 474 2.68 0.39 -4.75
C LYS A 474 2.39 1.27 -5.96
N ALA A 475 2.54 2.58 -5.79
CA ALA A 475 2.27 3.57 -6.82
C ALA A 475 2.97 3.21 -8.16
N GLY A 476 2.18 3.14 -9.24
CA GLY A 476 2.69 2.87 -10.59
C GLY A 476 3.13 1.42 -10.86
N SER A 477 2.71 0.45 -10.03
CA SER A 477 3.06 -0.96 -10.22
C SER A 477 1.95 -1.91 -9.76
N ASP A 478 1.98 -3.16 -10.24
CA ASP A 478 1.11 -4.24 -9.76
C ASP A 478 1.63 -4.90 -8.46
N GLU A 479 2.72 -4.40 -7.88
CA GLU A 479 3.29 -4.97 -6.66
C GLU A 479 2.44 -4.61 -5.43
N PRO A 480 2.21 -5.55 -4.48
CA PRO A 480 1.48 -5.26 -3.26
C PRO A 480 2.22 -4.23 -2.38
N LEU A 481 1.44 -3.37 -1.72
CA LEU A 481 1.96 -2.43 -0.73
C LEU A 481 2.08 -3.11 0.64
N GLU A 482 3.30 -3.51 0.99
CA GLU A 482 3.58 -4.33 2.19
C GLU A 482 4.46 -3.63 3.23
N THR A 483 4.93 -2.42 2.95
CA THR A 483 5.88 -1.70 3.83
C THR A 483 5.23 -0.46 4.43
N TRP A 484 5.30 -0.33 5.75
CA TRP A 484 4.58 0.72 6.49
C TRP A 484 5.45 1.36 7.57
N LYS A 485 5.52 2.70 7.58
CA LYS A 485 6.13 3.47 8.68
C LYS A 485 5.18 3.67 9.85
N ARG A 486 3.88 3.80 9.56
CA ARG A 486 2.86 4.12 10.54
C ARG A 486 1.46 3.87 10.01
N PHE A 487 0.54 3.61 10.93
CA PHE A 487 -0.90 3.53 10.68
C PHE A 487 -1.67 3.92 11.94
N ILE A 488 -3.00 3.98 11.85
CA ILE A 488 -3.89 4.35 12.96
C ILE A 488 -4.75 3.15 13.33
N LEU A 489 -4.91 2.89 14.63
CA LEU A 489 -6.01 2.12 15.20
C LEU A 489 -7.09 3.11 15.63
N ARG A 490 -8.10 3.35 14.80
CA ARG A 490 -9.15 4.36 15.02
C ARG A 490 -10.33 3.74 15.75
N SER A 491 -10.80 4.38 16.81
CA SER A 491 -11.98 3.99 17.61
C SER A 491 -13.32 4.35 16.95
N SER A 492 -13.36 4.48 15.62
CA SER A 492 -14.48 5.05 14.83
C SER A 492 -14.86 6.52 15.09
N GLY A 493 -14.13 7.27 15.93
CA GLY A 493 -14.41 8.69 16.14
C GLY A 493 -15.75 8.95 16.83
N ASP A 494 -16.57 9.86 16.31
CA ASP A 494 -17.92 10.14 16.85
C ASP A 494 -18.94 9.04 16.50
N ASP A 495 -18.66 8.24 15.47
CA ASP A 495 -19.41 7.02 15.16
C ASP A 495 -19.16 5.89 16.20
N TRP A 496 -18.28 6.11 17.17
CA TRP A 496 -18.08 5.21 18.31
C TRP A 496 -19.39 4.90 19.05
N PHE A 497 -20.29 5.87 19.19
CA PHE A 497 -21.60 5.65 19.83
C PHE A 497 -22.58 4.85 18.96
N HIS A 498 -22.27 4.62 17.69
CA HIS A 498 -23.25 4.26 16.66
C HIS A 498 -22.96 2.93 15.98
N THR A 499 -22.16 2.89 14.91
CA THR A 499 -22.02 1.67 14.09
C THR A 499 -20.63 1.05 14.14
N MET A 500 -19.62 1.82 14.56
CA MET A 500 -18.19 1.46 14.53
C MET A 500 -17.55 1.33 13.14
N PHE A 501 -18.30 1.56 12.05
CA PHE A 501 -17.81 1.40 10.68
C PHE A 501 -18.17 2.52 9.71
N LYS A 502 -18.95 3.52 10.13
CA LYS A 502 -19.58 4.50 9.23
C LYS A 502 -18.59 5.22 8.32
N ASP A 503 -17.52 5.79 8.87
CA ASP A 503 -16.52 6.52 8.08
C ASP A 503 -15.93 5.65 6.96
N ALA A 504 -15.60 4.40 7.26
CA ALA A 504 -15.05 3.46 6.28
C ALA A 504 -16.05 3.06 5.22
N MET A 505 -17.29 2.75 5.63
CA MET A 505 -18.37 2.39 4.72
C MET A 505 -18.65 3.53 3.75
N ILE A 506 -18.79 4.76 4.24
CA ILE A 506 -19.09 5.91 3.38
C ILE A 506 -17.96 6.13 2.38
N GLN A 507 -16.69 6.13 2.82
CA GLN A 507 -15.54 6.29 1.91
C GLN A 507 -15.51 5.21 0.83
N SER A 508 -15.87 3.96 1.16
CA SER A 508 -15.86 2.85 0.21
C SER A 508 -16.79 3.04 -1.01
N LEU A 509 -17.78 3.95 -0.93
CA LEU A 509 -18.69 4.26 -2.05
C LEU A 509 -17.98 4.97 -3.23
N TYR A 510 -16.75 5.42 -3.03
CA TYR A 510 -16.04 6.28 -3.98
C TYR A 510 -14.64 5.76 -4.37
N ALA A 511 -14.30 4.52 -4.03
CA ALA A 511 -12.93 3.96 -4.13
C ALA A 511 -12.35 3.86 -5.55
N ASP A 512 -13.18 3.98 -6.59
CA ASP A 512 -12.85 3.96 -8.01
C ASP A 512 -12.56 5.35 -8.61
N ARG A 513 -12.58 6.42 -7.79
CA ARG A 513 -12.49 7.82 -8.26
C ARG A 513 -11.17 8.48 -7.91
N ARG A 514 -10.81 9.52 -8.66
CA ARG A 514 -9.60 10.34 -8.47
C ARG A 514 -9.64 11.24 -7.23
N VAL A 515 -9.92 10.68 -6.06
CA VAL A 515 -9.97 11.38 -4.78
C VAL A 515 -9.45 10.49 -3.66
N ASP A 516 -8.53 11.04 -2.87
CA ASP A 516 -7.86 10.31 -1.80
C ASP A 516 -8.84 9.85 -0.72
N GLN A 517 -8.73 8.57 -0.37
CA GLN A 517 -9.46 7.90 0.71
C GLN A 517 -8.48 7.12 1.58
N GLN A 518 -8.88 6.85 2.82
CA GLN A 518 -8.08 6.05 3.73
C GLN A 518 -8.50 4.59 3.61
N ALA A 519 -7.54 3.72 3.31
CA ALA A 519 -7.75 2.28 3.43
C ALA A 519 -8.10 1.90 4.88
N TYR A 520 -8.75 0.75 5.01
CA TYR A 520 -9.55 0.42 6.18
C TYR A 520 -9.55 -1.08 6.46
N ARG A 521 -9.30 -1.52 7.69
CA ARG A 521 -9.49 -2.93 8.09
C ARG A 521 -9.87 -3.00 9.57
N PRO A 522 -10.97 -3.66 9.98
CA PRO A 522 -11.28 -3.81 11.40
C PRO A 522 -10.29 -4.77 12.07
N ALA A 523 -10.03 -4.57 13.35
CA ALA A 523 -9.19 -5.43 14.17
C ALA A 523 -9.68 -5.45 15.62
N VAL A 524 -9.51 -6.59 16.30
CA VAL A 524 -9.68 -6.67 17.75
C VAL A 524 -8.36 -6.34 18.43
N VAL A 525 -8.37 -5.43 19.40
CA VAL A 525 -7.14 -5.02 20.11
C VAL A 525 -7.13 -5.59 21.52
N PHE A 526 -5.96 -6.06 21.97
CA PHE A 526 -5.64 -6.42 23.34
C PHE A 526 -4.49 -5.54 23.85
N ILE A 527 -4.53 -5.16 25.11
CA ILE A 527 -3.42 -4.47 25.79
C ILE A 527 -3.09 -5.25 27.05
N ASN A 528 -1.84 -5.70 27.15
CA ASN A 528 -1.30 -6.59 28.18
C ASN A 528 -2.23 -7.79 28.46
N GLY A 529 -2.77 -8.35 27.36
CA GLY A 529 -3.59 -9.55 27.39
C GLY A 529 -5.08 -9.32 27.67
N GLU A 530 -5.54 -8.15 28.08
CA GLU A 530 -6.98 -7.90 28.26
C GLU A 530 -7.61 -7.38 26.97
N TYR A 531 -8.84 -7.78 26.63
CA TYR A 531 -9.57 -7.31 25.45
C TYR A 531 -9.84 -5.79 25.53
N TRP A 532 -9.61 -5.04 24.45
CA TRP A 532 -9.81 -3.57 24.36
C TRP A 532 -10.83 -3.14 23.29
N GLY A 533 -11.53 -4.08 22.67
CA GLY A 533 -12.57 -3.77 21.68
C GLY A 533 -12.06 -3.72 20.24
N ILE A 534 -12.98 -3.38 19.35
CA ILE A 534 -12.75 -3.21 17.92
C ILE A 534 -12.11 -1.84 17.67
N HIS A 535 -11.02 -1.83 16.91
CA HIS A 535 -10.45 -0.65 16.29
C HIS A 535 -10.38 -0.84 14.78
N ASN A 536 -10.42 0.27 14.06
CA ASN A 536 -10.27 0.32 12.63
C ASN A 536 -8.83 0.66 12.28
N ILE A 537 -8.10 -0.27 11.69
CA ILE A 537 -6.80 0.01 11.06
C ILE A 537 -7.06 0.98 9.90
N ARG A 538 -6.40 2.13 9.90
CA ARG A 538 -6.53 3.17 8.87
C ARG A 538 -5.17 3.65 8.39
N GLU A 539 -5.08 3.97 7.11
CA GLU A 539 -4.03 4.84 6.59
C GLU A 539 -4.06 6.19 7.30
N ARG A 540 -2.92 6.90 7.31
CA ARG A 540 -2.83 8.24 7.90
C ARG A 540 -2.46 9.25 6.82
N PHE A 541 -3.35 10.19 6.53
CA PHE A 541 -3.04 11.32 5.64
C PHE A 541 -1.97 12.23 6.25
N ASP A 542 -0.76 12.08 5.70
CA ASP A 542 0.44 12.83 6.00
C ASP A 542 1.46 12.62 4.87
N GLY A 543 2.66 13.18 4.99
CA GLY A 543 3.68 13.06 3.95
C GLY A 543 4.02 11.61 3.55
N TRP A 544 3.96 10.64 4.48
CA TRP A 544 4.22 9.23 4.15
C TRP A 544 3.09 8.61 3.35
N TYR A 545 1.84 9.03 3.56
CA TYR A 545 0.74 8.57 2.72
C TYR A 545 0.95 8.98 1.27
N VAL A 546 1.39 10.21 1.03
CA VAL A 546 1.66 10.69 -0.34
C VAL A 546 2.86 9.97 -0.94
N GLU A 547 3.91 9.72 -0.15
CA GLU A 547 5.07 8.94 -0.57
C GLU A 547 4.70 7.52 -1.00
N LEU A 548 3.93 6.80 -0.18
CA LEU A 548 3.54 5.41 -0.48
C LEU A 548 2.55 5.30 -1.65
N ASN A 549 1.64 6.27 -1.79
CA ASN A 549 0.54 6.19 -2.77
C ASN A 549 0.80 6.90 -4.10
N TYR A 550 1.79 7.80 -4.16
CA TYR A 550 2.11 8.55 -5.38
C TYR A 550 3.59 8.47 -5.78
N ASP A 551 4.44 7.82 -4.97
CA ASP A 551 5.89 7.78 -5.15
C ASP A 551 6.46 9.21 -5.29
N ILE A 552 6.06 10.07 -4.35
CA ILE A 552 6.53 11.45 -4.19
C ILE A 552 7.18 11.55 -2.83
N HIS A 553 8.49 11.84 -2.78
CA HIS A 553 9.19 11.97 -1.51
C HIS A 553 8.46 12.95 -0.58
N ARG A 554 8.20 12.56 0.67
CA ARG A 554 7.38 13.35 1.60
C ARG A 554 7.87 14.79 1.80
N ASP A 555 9.18 15.03 1.68
CA ASP A 555 9.79 16.36 1.83
C ASP A 555 9.57 17.26 0.60
N ASP A 556 8.89 16.77 -0.44
CA ASP A 556 8.41 17.54 -1.60
C ASP A 556 6.91 17.85 -1.54
N VAL A 557 6.24 17.49 -0.45
CA VAL A 557 4.78 17.60 -0.33
C VAL A 557 4.41 18.76 0.59
N GLY A 558 3.39 19.53 0.20
CA GLY A 558 2.66 20.44 1.07
C GLY A 558 1.28 19.87 1.38
N ILE A 559 0.89 19.81 2.65
CA ILE A 559 -0.44 19.37 3.11
C ILE A 559 -1.02 20.44 4.03
N LEU A 560 -2.21 20.90 3.68
CA LEU A 560 -2.97 21.91 4.41
C LEU A 560 -4.27 21.30 4.91
N VAL A 561 -4.76 21.83 6.04
CA VAL A 561 -6.04 21.45 6.66
C VAL A 561 -6.92 22.68 6.84
N ASP A 562 -8.23 22.48 6.82
CA ASP A 562 -9.25 23.49 7.12
C ASP A 562 -9.00 24.81 6.36
N ASN A 563 -8.87 25.93 7.08
CA ASN A 563 -8.56 27.24 6.52
C ASN A 563 -7.06 27.45 6.28
N ALA A 564 -6.46 26.63 5.42
CA ALA A 564 -5.07 26.69 4.99
C ALA A 564 -4.06 26.57 6.14
N ALA A 565 -4.41 25.86 7.21
CA ALA A 565 -3.48 25.59 8.30
C ALA A 565 -2.45 24.54 7.85
N LEU A 566 -1.17 24.78 8.15
CA LEU A 566 -0.09 23.92 7.72
C LEU A 566 -0.08 22.61 8.53
N ASN A 567 -0.32 21.48 7.87
CA ASN A 567 -0.21 20.16 8.48
C ASN A 567 1.14 19.51 8.21
N HIS A 568 1.68 19.70 7.00
CA HIS A 568 3.00 19.24 6.54
C HIS A 568 3.47 20.15 5.41
N GLY A 569 4.78 20.33 5.25
CA GLY A 569 5.38 21.21 4.22
C GLY A 569 5.84 22.55 4.78
N THR A 570 5.92 23.56 3.92
CA THR A 570 6.50 24.87 4.26
C THR A 570 5.47 26.00 4.20
N GLU A 571 5.87 27.17 4.70
CA GLU A 571 5.05 28.39 4.58
C GLU A 571 4.83 28.79 3.11
N GLU A 572 5.76 28.45 2.20
CA GLU A 572 5.60 28.70 0.76
C GLU A 572 4.43 27.90 0.17
N ASP A 573 4.20 26.68 0.64
CA ASP A 573 3.05 25.88 0.26
C ASP A 573 1.75 26.58 0.66
N ARG A 574 1.70 27.10 1.88
CA ARG A 574 0.55 27.88 2.36
C ARG A 574 0.32 29.13 1.49
N GLN A 575 1.37 29.88 1.18
CA GLN A 575 1.27 31.07 0.33
C GLN A 575 0.82 30.74 -1.09
N HIS A 576 1.27 29.62 -1.67
CA HIS A 576 0.83 29.18 -2.99
C HIS A 576 -0.68 28.88 -3.00
N TYR A 577 -1.22 28.26 -1.96
CA TYR A 577 -2.66 28.03 -1.85
C TYR A 577 -3.45 29.33 -1.68
N LEU A 578 -2.95 30.24 -0.82
CA LEU A 578 -3.59 31.54 -0.62
C LEU A 578 -3.61 32.38 -1.90
N ALA A 579 -2.51 32.38 -2.68
CA ALA A 579 -2.46 33.07 -3.97
C ALA A 579 -3.52 32.55 -4.96
N MET A 580 -3.74 31.23 -5.01
CA MET A 580 -4.81 30.64 -5.83
C MET A 580 -6.19 31.10 -5.35
N ARG A 581 -6.43 31.11 -4.03
CA ARG A 581 -7.70 31.57 -3.45
C ARG A 581 -7.94 33.06 -3.67
N ASP A 582 -6.92 33.89 -3.52
CA ASP A 582 -6.98 35.32 -3.76
C ASP A 582 -7.25 35.63 -5.23
N PHE A 583 -6.62 34.88 -6.15
CA PHE A 583 -6.94 34.95 -7.58
C PHE A 583 -8.41 34.66 -7.83
N ALA A 584 -8.92 33.54 -7.30
CA ALA A 584 -10.32 33.17 -7.44
C ALA A 584 -11.27 34.22 -6.84
N ALA A 585 -10.87 34.94 -5.79
CA ALA A 585 -11.68 35.96 -5.12
C ALA A 585 -11.73 37.30 -5.86
N VAL A 586 -10.70 37.64 -6.65
CA VAL A 586 -10.57 38.93 -7.32
C VAL A 586 -10.92 38.86 -8.80
N MET A 587 -10.59 37.75 -9.46
CA MET A 587 -10.80 37.58 -10.89
C MET A 587 -12.19 37.01 -11.19
N ASP A 588 -12.80 37.48 -12.27
CA ASP A 588 -14.07 36.95 -12.76
C ASP A 588 -13.86 35.58 -13.40
N LEU A 589 -14.15 34.50 -12.66
CA LEU A 589 -13.96 33.12 -13.14
C LEU A 589 -15.00 32.68 -14.17
N SER A 590 -16.05 33.48 -14.44
CA SER A 590 -16.92 33.21 -15.60
C SER A 590 -16.17 33.36 -16.92
N GLN A 591 -15.08 34.14 -16.95
CA GLN A 591 -14.23 34.29 -18.13
C GLN A 591 -13.36 33.04 -18.37
N PRO A 592 -13.33 32.48 -19.61
CA PRO A 592 -12.60 31.25 -19.93
C PRO A 592 -11.11 31.30 -19.60
N GLU A 593 -10.45 32.44 -19.74
CA GLU A 593 -9.01 32.62 -19.47
C GLU A 593 -8.68 32.53 -17.98
N HIS A 594 -9.53 33.07 -17.10
CA HIS A 594 -9.32 33.00 -15.67
C HIS A 594 -9.60 31.59 -15.14
N TYR A 595 -10.64 30.94 -15.68
CA TYR A 595 -10.92 29.54 -15.38
C TYR A 595 -9.79 28.62 -15.89
N ALA A 596 -9.24 28.88 -17.08
CA ALA A 596 -8.08 28.16 -17.59
C ALA A 596 -6.85 28.32 -16.68
N HIS A 597 -6.62 29.51 -16.12
CA HIS A 597 -5.57 29.71 -15.12
C HIS A 597 -5.81 28.87 -13.86
N MET A 598 -7.05 28.83 -13.34
CA MET A 598 -7.40 28.01 -12.17
C MET A 598 -7.07 26.53 -12.39
N LYS A 599 -7.31 25.99 -13.59
CA LYS A 599 -6.95 24.59 -13.94
C LYS A 599 -5.45 24.28 -13.84
N THR A 600 -4.59 25.29 -13.86
CA THR A 600 -3.13 25.12 -13.65
C THR A 600 -2.74 25.11 -12.16
N GLN A 601 -3.62 25.58 -11.27
CA GLN A 601 -3.36 25.70 -9.84
C GLN A 601 -3.99 24.54 -9.03
N MET A 602 -5.11 24.01 -9.51
CA MET A 602 -5.84 22.92 -8.86
C MET A 602 -6.30 21.86 -9.85
N ASP A 603 -6.41 20.63 -9.35
CA ASP A 603 -7.03 19.54 -10.07
C ASP A 603 -8.56 19.66 -9.94
N VAL A 604 -9.20 20.24 -10.96
CA VAL A 604 -10.64 20.51 -10.97
C VAL A 604 -11.45 19.22 -10.91
N ASP A 605 -10.98 18.13 -11.50
CA ASP A 605 -11.72 16.85 -11.55
C ASP A 605 -11.72 16.18 -10.18
N ASN A 606 -10.57 16.18 -9.51
CA ASN A 606 -10.48 15.77 -8.11
C ASN A 606 -11.38 16.64 -7.21
N TYR A 607 -11.40 17.97 -7.42
CA TYR A 607 -12.24 18.86 -6.62
C TYR A 607 -13.73 18.66 -6.86
N LEU A 608 -14.15 18.43 -8.10
CA LEU A 608 -15.55 18.10 -8.44
C LEU A 608 -15.97 16.77 -7.79
N ALA A 609 -15.15 15.72 -7.94
CA ALA A 609 -15.36 14.43 -7.28
C ALA A 609 -15.50 14.55 -5.75
N TYR A 610 -14.60 15.32 -5.13
CA TYR A 610 -14.67 15.64 -3.70
C TYR A 610 -15.96 16.37 -3.31
N LYS A 611 -16.37 17.37 -4.12
CA LYS A 611 -17.57 18.17 -3.86
C LYS A 611 -18.84 17.35 -4.02
N THR A 612 -19.03 16.65 -5.15
CA THR A 612 -20.24 15.84 -5.38
C THR A 612 -20.41 14.77 -4.30
N PHE A 613 -19.31 14.12 -3.92
CA PHE A 613 -19.32 13.11 -2.87
C PHE A 613 -19.77 13.69 -1.52
N LEU A 614 -19.10 14.73 -1.01
CA LEU A 614 -19.43 15.28 0.31
C LEU A 614 -20.80 15.98 0.36
N THR A 615 -21.26 16.52 -0.78
CA THR A 615 -22.66 16.98 -0.91
C THR A 615 -23.64 15.83 -0.70
N TYR A 616 -23.39 14.66 -1.28
CA TYR A 616 -24.26 13.51 -1.06
C TYR A 616 -24.26 13.04 0.39
N THR A 617 -23.09 12.95 1.06
CA THR A 617 -22.98 12.37 2.42
C THR A 617 -23.67 13.19 3.51
N ALA A 618 -23.94 14.48 3.27
CA ALA A 618 -24.44 15.42 4.28
C ALA A 618 -23.57 15.42 5.55
N ASN A 619 -22.25 15.63 5.39
CA ASN A 619 -21.37 15.76 6.54
C ASN A 619 -21.62 17.09 7.27
N ALA A 620 -22.18 17.02 8.48
CA ALA A 620 -22.57 18.19 9.26
C ALA A 620 -21.40 19.05 9.76
N ASP A 621 -20.18 18.52 9.76
CA ASP A 621 -18.97 19.25 10.17
C ASP A 621 -18.15 19.77 8.97
N TRP A 622 -18.69 19.64 7.76
CA TRP A 622 -18.12 20.17 6.52
C TRP A 622 -19.06 21.27 5.96
N PRO A 623 -18.61 22.28 5.18
CA PRO A 623 -17.27 22.53 4.65
C PRO A 623 -16.41 23.50 5.49
N HIS A 624 -16.76 23.78 6.74
CA HIS A 624 -15.97 24.66 7.60
C HIS A 624 -14.85 23.95 8.36
N ASN A 625 -14.93 22.62 8.47
CA ASN A 625 -13.96 21.73 9.09
C ASN A 625 -13.86 20.44 8.23
N ASN A 626 -12.99 19.51 8.65
CA ASN A 626 -12.74 18.23 7.98
C ASN A 626 -12.25 18.38 6.53
N ILE A 627 -11.48 19.43 6.26
CA ILE A 627 -10.90 19.68 4.94
C ILE A 627 -9.42 19.31 4.96
N ARG A 628 -8.97 18.54 3.97
CA ARG A 628 -7.55 18.26 3.72
C ARG A 628 -7.24 18.41 2.25
N TYR A 629 -6.11 19.03 1.93
CA TYR A 629 -5.62 19.14 0.57
C TYR A 629 -4.10 19.12 0.52
N TRP A 630 -3.57 18.61 -0.58
CA TRP A 630 -2.14 18.42 -0.77
C TRP A 630 -1.71 18.84 -2.17
N ARG A 631 -0.41 19.11 -2.31
CA ARG A 631 0.27 19.24 -3.60
C ARG A 631 1.70 18.73 -3.51
N LYS A 632 2.27 18.35 -4.65
CA LYS A 632 3.72 18.28 -4.83
C LYS A 632 4.26 19.68 -5.12
N ARG A 633 5.41 20.04 -4.54
CA ARG A 633 6.14 21.26 -4.90
C ARG A 633 6.77 21.13 -6.28
N THR A 634 6.44 22.08 -7.15
CA THR A 634 7.06 22.27 -8.46
C THR A 634 7.29 23.77 -8.68
N ALA A 635 8.23 24.11 -9.57
CA ALA A 635 8.47 25.51 -9.93
C ALA A 635 7.32 26.12 -10.76
N ALA A 636 6.60 25.28 -11.50
CA ALA A 636 5.43 25.63 -12.31
C ALA A 636 4.56 24.38 -12.55
N TYR A 637 3.34 24.58 -13.06
CA TYR A 637 2.45 23.50 -13.50
C TYR A 637 3.12 22.65 -14.60
N GLN A 638 3.06 21.33 -14.44
CA GLN A 638 3.64 20.35 -15.38
C GLN A 638 2.52 19.44 -15.93
N PRO A 639 1.89 19.79 -17.07
CA PRO A 639 0.73 19.07 -17.59
C PRO A 639 1.01 17.62 -18.00
N ASP A 640 2.25 17.33 -18.41
CA ASP A 640 2.67 16.00 -18.86
C ASP A 640 3.22 15.13 -17.71
N ALA A 641 3.18 15.63 -16.47
CA ALA A 641 3.66 14.88 -15.32
C ALA A 641 2.66 13.78 -14.93
N PRO A 642 3.15 12.64 -14.39
CA PRO A 642 2.30 11.63 -13.77
C PRO A 642 1.30 12.23 -12.78
N TYR A 643 0.12 11.63 -12.65
CA TYR A 643 -0.93 12.12 -11.75
C TYR A 643 -0.38 12.35 -10.32
N GLY A 644 -0.74 13.48 -9.71
CA GLY A 644 -0.21 13.88 -8.41
C GLY A 644 1.13 14.64 -8.46
N ARG A 645 1.87 14.58 -9.58
CA ARG A 645 3.24 15.15 -9.70
C ARG A 645 3.33 16.48 -10.44
N ASP A 646 2.19 17.02 -10.86
CA ASP A 646 2.04 18.18 -11.74
C ASP A 646 2.07 19.56 -11.05
N GLY A 647 2.12 19.60 -9.72
CA GLY A 647 2.16 20.84 -8.94
C GLY A 647 0.81 21.39 -8.49
N ARG A 648 -0.31 20.76 -8.89
CA ARG A 648 -1.68 21.22 -8.57
C ARG A 648 -2.15 20.76 -7.20
N TRP A 649 -3.04 21.55 -6.59
CA TRP A 649 -3.77 21.19 -5.36
C TRP A 649 -4.84 20.12 -5.59
N ARG A 650 -4.92 19.17 -4.66
CA ARG A 650 -5.89 18.06 -4.61
C ARG A 650 -6.48 17.91 -3.22
N TRP A 651 -7.77 17.59 -3.13
CA TRP A 651 -8.53 17.39 -1.90
C TRP A 651 -8.63 15.91 -1.55
N MET A 652 -8.68 15.64 -0.24
CA MET A 652 -8.78 14.31 0.33
C MET A 652 -10.09 14.18 1.13
N ILE A 653 -10.73 13.01 1.06
CA ILE A 653 -11.92 12.71 1.85
C ILE A 653 -11.50 12.37 3.27
N PHE A 654 -11.94 13.17 4.23
CA PHE A 654 -11.53 13.04 5.62
C PHE A 654 -12.72 13.16 6.57
N ASP A 655 -12.77 12.25 7.55
CA ASP A 655 -13.63 12.31 8.73
C ASP A 655 -15.14 12.45 8.45
N LEU A 656 -15.79 11.32 8.14
CA LEU A 656 -17.20 11.26 7.74
C LEU A 656 -18.13 10.67 8.81
N ASP A 657 -17.68 10.53 10.06
CA ASP A 657 -18.49 9.94 11.13
C ASP A 657 -19.74 10.78 11.46
N ALA A 658 -19.70 12.10 11.25
CA ALA A 658 -20.82 13.05 11.36
C ALA A 658 -21.74 13.13 10.11
N SER A 659 -21.90 12.03 9.36
CA SER A 659 -22.68 11.94 8.12
C SER A 659 -23.80 10.88 8.20
N PHE A 660 -24.60 10.74 7.14
CA PHE A 660 -25.59 9.65 6.96
C PHE A 660 -26.60 9.53 8.13
N GLY A 661 -27.31 10.62 8.40
CA GLY A 661 -28.34 10.68 9.44
C GLY A 661 -27.80 10.79 10.87
N PHE A 662 -26.54 11.23 11.04
CA PHE A 662 -25.91 11.36 12.35
C PHE A 662 -26.78 12.20 13.32
N PRO A 663 -27.13 11.69 14.51
CA PRO A 663 -27.98 12.40 15.46
C PRO A 663 -27.14 13.28 16.39
N TYR A 664 -26.98 14.56 16.05
CA TYR A 664 -26.41 15.51 17.00
C TYR A 664 -27.42 15.84 18.10
N GLU A 665 -27.05 15.62 19.38
CA GLU A 665 -27.85 16.12 20.51
C GLU A 665 -27.98 17.65 20.40
N GLY A 666 -29.22 18.14 20.28
CA GLY A 666 -29.50 19.57 20.14
C GLY A 666 -29.43 20.11 18.71
N ASP A 667 -29.18 19.27 17.71
CA ASP A 667 -29.31 19.66 16.30
C ASP A 667 -30.78 19.69 15.87
N ALA A 668 -31.44 20.79 16.21
CA ALA A 668 -32.77 21.10 15.71
C ALA A 668 -32.80 21.36 14.20
N ALA A 669 -31.64 21.52 13.55
CA ALA A 669 -31.51 21.89 12.14
C ALA A 669 -31.23 20.70 11.21
N GLY A 670 -30.94 19.52 11.77
CA GLY A 670 -30.82 18.25 11.03
C GLY A 670 -29.71 18.23 9.99
N TRP A 671 -28.53 18.76 10.27
CA TRP A 671 -27.47 18.98 9.26
C TRP A 671 -26.90 17.71 8.63
N ALA A 672 -27.07 16.55 9.27
CA ALA A 672 -26.66 15.26 8.73
C ALA A 672 -27.84 14.44 8.16
N GLN A 673 -29.06 14.99 8.15
CA GLN A 673 -30.27 14.27 7.74
C GLN A 673 -30.39 14.21 6.21
N TYR A 674 -31.18 13.25 5.71
CA TYR A 674 -31.34 13.02 4.27
C TYR A 674 -31.94 14.23 3.53
N ASP A 675 -32.69 15.07 4.24
CA ASP A 675 -33.37 16.28 3.76
C ASP A 675 -32.63 17.57 4.12
N HIS A 676 -31.38 17.49 4.58
CA HIS A 676 -30.54 18.67 4.71
C HIS A 676 -30.18 19.21 3.32
N ASP A 677 -30.56 20.46 3.03
CA ASP A 677 -30.17 21.13 1.79
C ASP A 677 -28.68 21.49 1.81
N THR A 678 -27.87 20.52 1.39
CA THR A 678 -26.43 20.69 1.27
C THR A 678 -26.02 21.54 0.08
N ILE A 679 -26.90 21.75 -0.91
CA ILE A 679 -26.59 22.63 -2.04
C ILE A 679 -26.56 24.05 -1.52
N GLU A 680 -27.63 24.49 -0.87
CA GLU A 680 -27.68 25.79 -0.20
C GLU A 680 -26.60 25.91 0.88
N TRP A 681 -26.27 24.82 1.58
CA TRP A 681 -25.17 24.83 2.56
C TRP A 681 -23.80 25.18 1.97
N ILE A 682 -23.50 24.71 0.75
CA ILE A 682 -22.19 24.91 0.09
C ILE A 682 -22.16 26.12 -0.84
N THR A 683 -23.31 26.70 -1.19
CA THR A 683 -23.41 27.91 -2.03
C THR A 683 -23.85 29.15 -1.27
N GLY A 684 -24.60 28.98 -0.18
CA GLY A 684 -25.20 30.05 0.61
C GLY A 684 -24.19 30.94 1.34
N ILE A 685 -24.66 32.13 1.74
CA ILE A 685 -23.86 33.13 2.46
C ILE A 685 -23.89 32.83 3.95
N GLY A 686 -22.83 32.16 4.42
CA GLY A 686 -22.56 31.96 5.84
C GLY A 686 -23.15 30.68 6.39
N ASN A 687 -22.28 29.70 6.62
CA ASN A 687 -22.60 28.53 7.42
C ASN A 687 -23.04 29.01 8.82
N PRO A 688 -24.26 28.72 9.32
CA PRO A 688 -24.69 29.15 10.64
C PRO A 688 -23.83 28.59 11.79
N ARG A 689 -23.07 27.51 11.59
CA ARG A 689 -22.03 27.03 12.53
C ARG A 689 -20.76 27.88 12.45
N VAL A 690 -20.41 28.41 11.27
CA VAL A 690 -19.23 29.25 11.02
C VAL A 690 -19.52 30.33 9.98
N PRO A 691 -19.90 31.57 10.37
CA PRO A 691 -20.33 32.62 9.44
C PRO A 691 -19.16 33.29 8.69
N GLN A 692 -18.11 32.54 8.37
CA GLN A 692 -16.90 33.06 7.75
C GLN A 692 -16.98 32.96 6.23
N ALA A 693 -16.68 34.07 5.54
CA ALA A 693 -16.83 34.17 4.09
C ALA A 693 -15.97 33.16 3.30
N TRP A 694 -14.86 32.66 3.86
CA TRP A 694 -13.95 31.77 3.16
C TRP A 694 -14.50 30.37 2.87
N VAL A 695 -15.46 29.90 3.68
CA VAL A 695 -15.92 28.50 3.71
C VAL A 695 -16.44 28.04 2.34
N ASN A 696 -17.25 28.88 1.70
CA ASN A 696 -17.86 28.58 0.39
C ASN A 696 -17.21 29.34 -0.77
N GLN A 697 -16.36 30.35 -0.50
CA GLN A 697 -15.87 31.31 -1.49
C GLN A 697 -15.29 30.66 -2.75
N LEU A 698 -14.37 29.68 -2.62
CA LEU A 698 -13.75 29.05 -3.78
C LEU A 698 -14.78 28.34 -4.67
N PHE A 699 -15.73 27.63 -4.06
CA PHE A 699 -16.79 26.93 -4.81
C PHE A 699 -17.75 27.93 -5.46
N ASN A 700 -18.19 28.96 -4.72
CA ASN A 700 -19.06 30.01 -5.24
C ASN A 700 -18.45 30.73 -6.43
N ASN A 701 -17.15 31.01 -6.40
CA ASN A 701 -16.51 31.67 -7.52
C ASN A 701 -16.37 30.74 -8.74
N LEU A 702 -16.12 29.45 -8.51
CA LEU A 702 -16.03 28.46 -9.59
C LEU A 702 -17.39 28.13 -10.22
N ILE A 703 -18.47 28.06 -9.43
CA ILE A 703 -19.81 27.72 -9.92
C ILE A 703 -20.42 28.81 -10.81
N GLU A 704 -19.90 30.04 -10.78
CA GLU A 704 -20.24 31.09 -11.74
C GLU A 704 -19.77 30.76 -13.17
N ASN A 705 -18.75 29.92 -13.33
CA ASN A 705 -18.33 29.44 -14.64
C ASN A 705 -19.29 28.36 -15.15
N GLU A 706 -19.95 28.57 -16.29
CA GLU A 706 -20.94 27.64 -16.85
C GLU A 706 -20.35 26.25 -17.12
N THR A 707 -19.11 26.16 -17.62
CA THR A 707 -18.46 24.86 -17.86
C THR A 707 -18.26 24.10 -16.54
N PHE A 708 -17.77 24.77 -15.49
CA PHE A 708 -17.63 24.15 -14.18
C PHE A 708 -18.98 23.73 -13.61
N ARG A 709 -20.00 24.60 -13.70
CA ARG A 709 -21.36 24.34 -13.22
C ARG A 709 -21.98 23.13 -13.89
N HIS A 710 -21.96 23.07 -15.23
CA HIS A 710 -22.50 21.94 -15.97
C HIS A 710 -21.78 20.64 -15.60
N ARG A 711 -20.43 20.67 -15.47
CA ARG A 711 -19.68 19.48 -15.03
C ARG A 711 -20.04 19.05 -13.61
N PHE A 712 -20.21 19.96 -12.67
CA PHE A 712 -20.66 19.65 -11.32
C PHE A 712 -22.04 18.96 -11.32
N LEU A 713 -23.00 19.55 -12.02
CA LEU A 713 -24.37 19.04 -12.10
C LEU A 713 -24.44 17.68 -12.80
N SER A 714 -23.74 17.52 -13.92
CA SER A 714 -23.70 16.27 -14.69
C SER A 714 -22.98 15.15 -13.93
N LEU A 715 -21.89 15.47 -13.21
CA LEU A 715 -21.20 14.50 -12.36
C LEU A 715 -22.07 14.05 -11.18
N LEU A 716 -22.74 15.00 -10.51
CA LEU A 716 -23.65 14.70 -9.40
C LEU A 716 -24.84 13.84 -9.86
N ALA A 717 -25.47 14.19 -10.99
CA ALA A 717 -26.53 13.39 -11.59
C ALA A 717 -26.04 11.98 -11.95
N GLY A 718 -24.85 11.87 -12.55
CA GLY A 718 -24.23 10.60 -12.87
C GLY A 718 -23.98 9.72 -11.63
N ASP A 719 -23.46 10.28 -10.54
CA ASP A 719 -23.27 9.53 -9.29
C ASP A 719 -24.62 9.11 -8.67
N LEU A 720 -25.65 9.95 -8.76
CA LEU A 720 -27.03 9.64 -8.35
C LEU A 720 -27.68 8.52 -9.18
N ASN A 721 -27.23 8.33 -10.43
CA ASN A 721 -27.69 7.24 -11.29
C ASN A 721 -26.90 5.94 -11.11
N THR A 722 -25.78 5.97 -10.38
CA THR A 722 -24.85 4.85 -10.24
C THR A 722 -24.58 4.56 -8.76
N ARG A 723 -23.44 5.00 -8.23
CA ARG A 723 -22.94 4.70 -6.88
C ARG A 723 -23.80 5.19 -5.72
N PHE A 724 -24.71 6.14 -5.95
CA PHE A 724 -25.65 6.63 -4.93
C PHE A 724 -27.07 6.08 -5.14
N GLN A 725 -27.24 5.05 -5.98
CA GLN A 725 -28.47 4.27 -6.04
C GLN A 725 -28.79 3.70 -4.65
N PRO A 726 -30.03 3.85 -4.15
CA PRO A 726 -30.44 3.35 -2.84
C PRO A 726 -30.05 1.90 -2.58
N GLU A 727 -30.26 1.02 -3.56
CA GLU A 727 -30.01 -0.42 -3.47
C GLU A 727 -28.51 -0.72 -3.34
N PHE A 728 -27.66 -0.01 -4.10
CA PHE A 728 -26.21 -0.18 -4.03
C PHE A 728 -25.66 0.27 -2.67
N VAL A 729 -26.07 1.45 -2.20
CA VAL A 729 -25.61 1.99 -0.92
C VAL A 729 -26.13 1.14 0.24
N ALA A 730 -27.38 0.70 0.20
CA ALA A 730 -27.93 -0.22 1.20
C ALA A 730 -27.19 -1.56 1.24
N GLY A 731 -26.87 -2.13 0.07
CA GLY A 731 -26.06 -3.34 -0.03
C GLY A 731 -24.66 -3.16 0.54
N ARG A 732 -24.02 -1.99 0.34
CA ARG A 732 -22.73 -1.68 0.97
C ARG A 732 -22.83 -1.55 2.49
N ILE A 733 -23.91 -0.97 3.01
CA ILE A 733 -24.16 -0.91 4.46
C ILE A 733 -24.33 -2.33 5.03
N GLU A 734 -25.07 -3.19 4.33
CA GLU A 734 -25.29 -4.60 4.71
C GLU A 734 -23.99 -5.40 4.76
N GLU A 735 -23.12 -5.22 3.77
CA GLU A 735 -21.80 -5.85 3.75
C GLU A 735 -20.97 -5.51 5.00
N PHE A 736 -20.92 -4.24 5.38
CA PHE A 736 -20.22 -3.81 6.60
C PHE A 736 -20.90 -4.30 7.87
N GLN A 737 -22.23 -4.28 7.91
CA GLN A 737 -23.01 -4.87 9.01
C GLN A 737 -22.66 -6.34 9.21
N ASP A 738 -22.65 -7.14 8.15
CA ASP A 738 -22.41 -8.58 8.22
C ASP A 738 -20.99 -8.90 8.70
N VAL A 739 -20.00 -8.09 8.29
CA VAL A 739 -18.62 -8.23 8.74
C VAL A 739 -18.47 -7.91 10.24
N TYR A 740 -19.20 -6.91 10.76
CA TYR A 740 -19.12 -6.51 12.17
C TYR A 740 -19.98 -7.31 13.13
N ALA A 741 -21.07 -7.91 12.64
CA ALA A 741 -22.06 -8.57 13.48
C ALA A 741 -21.48 -9.64 14.44
N PRO A 742 -20.47 -10.45 14.07
CA PRO A 742 -19.88 -11.43 14.98
C PRO A 742 -19.17 -10.82 16.19
N GLU A 743 -18.66 -9.59 16.05
CA GLU A 743 -17.69 -8.99 16.98
C GLU A 743 -18.27 -7.88 17.85
N ILE A 744 -19.35 -7.26 17.38
CA ILE A 744 -19.87 -6.03 17.97
C ILE A 744 -20.42 -6.23 19.39
N GLU A 745 -20.90 -7.43 19.73
CA GLU A 745 -21.49 -7.65 21.05
C GLU A 745 -20.44 -7.64 22.17
N GLU A 746 -19.31 -8.33 22.00
CA GLU A 746 -18.21 -8.29 22.99
C GLU A 746 -17.66 -6.85 23.15
N HIS A 747 -17.65 -6.08 22.07
CA HIS A 747 -17.28 -4.67 22.11
C HIS A 747 -18.23 -3.85 23.01
N ARG A 748 -19.55 -4.09 22.89
CA ARG A 748 -20.60 -3.37 23.64
C ARG A 748 -20.64 -3.77 25.11
N GLU A 749 -20.37 -5.04 25.41
CA GLU A 749 -20.23 -5.52 26.80
C GLU A 749 -19.10 -4.78 27.54
N ARG A 750 -18.01 -4.48 26.83
CA ARG A 750 -16.93 -3.63 27.35
C ARG A 750 -17.33 -2.15 27.42
N TYR A 751 -17.84 -1.61 26.31
CA TYR A 751 -18.10 -0.19 26.15
C TYR A 751 -19.60 0.11 26.12
N TYR A 752 -20.18 0.29 27.31
CA TYR A 752 -21.63 0.46 27.49
C TYR A 752 -22.31 1.51 26.58
N TYR A 753 -21.62 2.61 26.25
CA TYR A 753 -22.17 3.67 25.39
C TYR A 753 -21.84 3.49 23.90
N SER A 754 -20.93 2.57 23.57
CA SER A 754 -20.53 2.35 22.19
C SER A 754 -21.53 1.47 21.46
N ALA A 755 -21.66 1.70 20.16
CA ALA A 755 -22.51 0.93 19.27
C ALA A 755 -23.98 0.76 19.75
N GLY A 756 -24.60 1.83 20.24
CA GLY A 756 -26.00 1.87 20.66
C GLY A 756 -26.29 1.27 22.04
N ARG A 757 -26.98 2.05 22.89
CA ARG A 757 -27.28 1.77 24.31
C ARG A 757 -28.24 0.57 24.56
N THR A 758 -29.08 0.19 23.61
CA THR A 758 -30.11 -0.86 23.76
C THR A 758 -29.77 -2.09 22.93
N PRO A 759 -30.24 -3.32 23.25
CA PRO A 759 -30.02 -4.51 22.42
C PRO A 759 -30.39 -4.30 20.94
N GLU A 760 -31.36 -3.44 20.66
CA GLU A 760 -31.78 -3.02 19.32
C GLU A 760 -30.96 -1.84 18.74
N GLY A 761 -30.19 -1.13 19.57
CA GLY A 761 -29.61 0.19 19.25
C GLY A 761 -28.57 0.20 18.14
N TRP A 762 -27.72 -0.83 18.01
CA TRP A 762 -26.79 -0.92 16.88
C TRP A 762 -27.54 -1.06 15.55
N GLN A 763 -28.59 -1.90 15.53
CA GLN A 763 -29.44 -2.12 14.35
C GLN A 763 -30.24 -0.86 14.01
N ASP A 764 -30.71 -0.11 15.00
CA ASP A 764 -31.42 1.17 14.80
C ASP A 764 -30.52 2.20 14.11
N HIS A 765 -29.24 2.31 14.50
CA HIS A 765 -28.29 3.21 13.86
C HIS A 765 -27.98 2.81 12.42
N ILE A 766 -27.91 1.51 12.14
CA ILE A 766 -27.79 1.00 10.77
C ILE A 766 -29.06 1.31 9.95
N ALA A 767 -30.24 1.16 10.55
CA ALA A 767 -31.52 1.48 9.91
C ALA A 767 -31.60 2.97 9.53
N VAL A 768 -31.10 3.88 10.38
CA VAL A 768 -30.98 5.31 10.05
C VAL A 768 -30.10 5.54 8.82
N MET A 769 -28.97 4.84 8.71
CA MET A 769 -28.09 4.94 7.54
C MET A 769 -28.76 4.41 6.27
N LYS A 770 -29.54 3.32 6.37
CA LYS A 770 -30.32 2.78 5.24
C LYS A 770 -31.47 3.71 4.84
N GLU A 771 -32.18 4.31 5.79
CA GLU A 771 -33.19 5.33 5.50
C GLU A 771 -32.57 6.53 4.80
N PHE A 772 -31.39 6.99 5.26
CA PHE A 772 -30.65 8.06 4.61
C PHE A 772 -30.37 7.71 3.14
N ALA A 773 -29.76 6.54 2.90
CA ALA A 773 -29.45 6.08 1.55
C ALA A 773 -30.69 5.99 0.64
N GLN A 774 -31.83 5.58 1.20
CA GLN A 774 -33.08 5.46 0.46
C GLN A 774 -33.67 6.80 0.05
N ARG A 775 -33.62 7.80 0.93
CA ARG A 775 -34.35 9.07 0.74
C ARG A 775 -33.47 10.15 0.12
N ARG A 776 -32.17 10.16 0.42
CA ARG A 776 -31.23 11.22 0.05
C ARG A 776 -31.19 11.53 -1.46
N PRO A 777 -31.16 10.55 -2.38
CA PRO A 777 -31.08 10.85 -3.82
C PRO A 777 -32.25 11.69 -4.34
N GLY A 778 -33.47 11.46 -3.83
CA GLY A 778 -34.66 12.22 -4.23
C GLY A 778 -34.58 13.67 -3.80
N TYR A 779 -34.29 13.91 -2.51
CA TYR A 779 -34.13 15.25 -1.96
C TYR A 779 -33.00 16.02 -2.63
N LEU A 780 -31.85 15.38 -2.84
CA LEU A 780 -30.69 16.05 -3.44
C LEU A 780 -30.97 16.49 -4.88
N ARG A 781 -31.70 15.72 -5.68
CA ARG A 781 -32.17 16.18 -7.00
C ARG A 781 -33.06 17.41 -6.87
N SER A 782 -34.03 17.41 -5.95
CA SER A 782 -34.93 18.54 -5.73
C SER A 782 -34.18 19.81 -5.29
N PHE A 783 -33.20 19.69 -4.39
CA PHE A 783 -32.39 20.84 -3.95
C PHE A 783 -31.59 21.44 -5.10
N VAL A 784 -30.98 20.59 -5.94
CA VAL A 784 -30.28 21.06 -7.15
C VAL A 784 -31.25 21.78 -8.09
N MET A 785 -32.42 21.19 -8.36
CA MET A 785 -33.40 21.79 -9.26
C MET A 785 -33.90 23.14 -8.76
N GLU A 786 -34.22 23.24 -7.48
CA GLU A 786 -34.65 24.49 -6.85
C GLU A 786 -33.55 25.56 -6.87
N HIS A 787 -32.32 25.19 -6.49
CA HIS A 787 -31.21 26.14 -6.37
C HIS A 787 -30.75 26.71 -7.73
N PHE A 788 -30.76 25.89 -8.78
CA PHE A 788 -30.30 26.29 -10.12
C PHE A 788 -31.43 26.61 -11.10
N ASP A 789 -32.68 26.74 -10.63
CA ASP A 789 -33.88 27.06 -11.42
C ASP A 789 -34.09 26.09 -12.61
N ILE A 790 -33.89 24.80 -12.36
CA ILE A 790 -34.08 23.74 -13.35
C ILE A 790 -35.52 23.24 -13.25
N ALA A 791 -36.28 23.39 -14.34
CA ALA A 791 -37.72 23.14 -14.34
C ALA A 791 -38.10 21.64 -14.26
N ASP A 792 -37.32 20.76 -14.91
CA ASP A 792 -37.61 19.33 -14.99
C ASP A 792 -36.33 18.49 -15.12
N THR A 793 -36.49 17.19 -15.27
CA THR A 793 -35.42 16.24 -15.57
C THR A 793 -35.66 15.57 -16.92
N ALA A 794 -34.60 15.04 -17.50
CA ALA A 794 -34.64 14.25 -18.72
C ALA A 794 -34.05 12.86 -18.51
N ARG A 795 -34.64 11.87 -19.17
CA ARG A 795 -34.18 10.49 -19.11
C ARG A 795 -33.24 10.18 -20.27
N LEU A 796 -32.08 9.65 -19.95
CA LEU A 796 -31.18 9.00 -20.90
C LEU A 796 -31.38 7.49 -20.82
N GLU A 797 -31.71 6.84 -21.94
CA GLU A 797 -31.62 5.40 -22.13
C GLU A 797 -30.46 5.10 -23.07
N LEU A 798 -29.47 4.40 -22.54
CA LEU A 798 -28.27 4.00 -23.24
C LEU A 798 -28.33 2.49 -23.52
N ASN A 799 -28.24 2.13 -24.80
CA ASN A 799 -28.11 0.76 -25.23
C ASN A 799 -26.66 0.47 -25.63
N VAL A 800 -26.04 -0.52 -25.01
CA VAL A 800 -24.72 -1.04 -25.37
C VAL A 800 -24.90 -2.51 -25.74
N PRO A 801 -24.80 -2.90 -27.03
CA PRO A 801 -25.07 -4.27 -27.47
C PRO A 801 -24.25 -5.32 -26.72
N GLU A 802 -24.90 -6.39 -26.24
CA GLU A 802 -24.31 -7.49 -25.43
C GLU A 802 -23.11 -8.20 -26.07
N THR A 803 -22.86 -8.03 -27.38
CA THR A 803 -21.68 -8.60 -28.05
C THR A 803 -20.39 -7.81 -27.81
N GLY A 804 -20.45 -6.73 -27.00
CA GLY A 804 -19.37 -6.26 -26.11
C GLY A 804 -18.05 -5.91 -26.77
N GLY A 805 -17.97 -4.70 -27.30
CA GLY A 805 -16.74 -4.13 -27.85
C GLY A 805 -16.29 -2.84 -27.20
N GLY A 806 -16.84 -2.49 -26.04
CA GLY A 806 -16.66 -1.19 -25.41
C GLY A 806 -17.73 -0.90 -24.38
N TYR A 807 -17.59 0.25 -23.72
CA TYR A 807 -18.57 0.84 -22.83
C TYR A 807 -18.78 2.32 -23.18
N VAL A 808 -19.75 2.98 -22.55
CA VAL A 808 -19.94 4.41 -22.69
C VAL A 808 -19.71 5.09 -21.36
N ALA A 809 -18.92 6.16 -21.33
CA ALA A 809 -18.86 7.06 -20.19
C ALA A 809 -19.89 8.18 -20.35
N VAL A 810 -20.71 8.39 -19.31
CA VAL A 810 -21.73 9.43 -19.25
C VAL A 810 -21.33 10.46 -18.20
N GLY A 811 -21.04 11.69 -18.61
CA GLY A 811 -20.53 12.74 -17.73
C GLY A 811 -19.19 12.37 -17.06
N GLY A 812 -18.37 11.54 -17.72
CA GLY A 812 -17.13 10.99 -17.17
C GLY A 812 -17.34 9.81 -16.20
N ILE A 813 -18.52 9.20 -16.17
CA ILE A 813 -18.80 7.98 -15.41
C ILE A 813 -18.94 6.80 -16.37
N PRO A 814 -18.03 5.82 -16.33
CA PRO A 814 -18.14 4.60 -17.13
C PRO A 814 -19.42 3.84 -16.80
N ILE A 815 -20.24 3.53 -17.79
CA ILE A 815 -21.39 2.62 -17.65
C ILE A 815 -20.91 1.23 -18.03
N HIS A 816 -20.35 0.55 -17.04
CA HIS A 816 -19.74 -0.76 -17.18
C HIS A 816 -20.04 -1.59 -15.93
N LYS A 817 -20.06 -2.92 -16.03
CA LYS A 817 -20.38 -3.83 -14.91
C LYS A 817 -19.52 -3.67 -13.66
N ASN A 818 -18.30 -3.12 -13.79
CA ASN A 818 -17.40 -2.88 -12.66
C ASN A 818 -17.63 -1.51 -12.01
N THR A 819 -18.47 -0.66 -12.58
CA THR A 819 -18.79 0.65 -12.02
C THR A 819 -19.75 0.48 -10.84
N PRO A 820 -19.44 1.03 -9.66
CA PRO A 820 -20.33 1.02 -8.51
C PRO A 820 -21.76 1.46 -8.85
N GLY A 821 -22.74 0.61 -8.54
CA GLY A 821 -24.17 0.86 -8.76
C GLY A 821 -24.67 0.67 -10.19
N VAL A 822 -23.83 0.22 -11.12
CA VAL A 822 -24.28 -0.23 -12.46
C VAL A 822 -24.60 -1.73 -12.40
N PRO A 823 -25.79 -2.17 -12.88
CA PRO A 823 -26.16 -3.59 -12.86
C PRO A 823 -25.29 -4.43 -13.80
N GLU A 824 -25.18 -5.74 -13.53
CA GLU A 824 -24.39 -6.66 -14.37
C GLU A 824 -24.90 -6.68 -15.82
N ASP A 825 -26.22 -6.79 -16.01
CA ASP A 825 -26.88 -6.51 -17.29
C ASP A 825 -27.07 -5.01 -17.46
N HIS A 826 -26.05 -4.37 -18.04
CA HIS A 826 -26.03 -2.95 -18.40
C HIS A 826 -26.20 -2.74 -19.91
N SER A 827 -26.65 -3.78 -20.64
CA SER A 827 -26.90 -3.70 -22.08
C SER A 827 -27.97 -2.65 -22.43
N ARG A 828 -28.85 -2.38 -21.47
CA ARG A 828 -29.76 -1.24 -21.43
C ARG A 828 -29.64 -0.55 -20.09
N TRP A 829 -29.00 0.59 -20.05
CA TRP A 829 -28.87 1.41 -18.86
C TRP A 829 -29.72 2.66 -18.97
N THR A 830 -30.28 3.13 -17.85
CA THR A 830 -31.04 4.37 -17.81
C THR A 830 -30.56 5.29 -16.70
N GLY A 831 -30.47 6.58 -16.99
CA GLY A 831 -30.15 7.62 -16.01
C GLY A 831 -31.08 8.81 -16.12
N THR A 832 -31.27 9.51 -15.01
CA THR A 832 -32.01 10.77 -14.94
C THR A 832 -31.02 11.92 -14.79
N TYR A 833 -31.12 12.91 -15.69
CA TYR A 833 -30.29 14.10 -15.73
C TYR A 833 -31.14 15.36 -15.63
N PHE A 834 -30.51 16.49 -15.37
CA PHE A 834 -31.18 17.78 -15.23
C PHE A 834 -31.48 18.38 -16.60
N ASP A 835 -32.73 18.77 -16.84
CA ASP A 835 -33.15 19.38 -18.12
C ASP A 835 -32.33 20.66 -18.40
N GLY A 836 -31.92 20.85 -19.66
CA GLY A 836 -31.07 21.96 -20.07
C GLY A 836 -29.60 21.94 -19.60
N VAL A 837 -29.15 20.95 -18.83
CA VAL A 837 -27.75 20.84 -18.34
C VAL A 837 -26.91 19.89 -19.20
N PRO A 838 -25.93 20.36 -19.97
CA PRO A 838 -25.16 19.51 -20.88
C PRO A 838 -24.44 18.32 -20.22
N VAL A 839 -24.54 17.14 -20.82
CA VAL A 839 -23.93 15.87 -20.42
C VAL A 839 -23.08 15.31 -21.56
N THR A 840 -21.80 15.06 -21.30
CA THR A 840 -20.92 14.43 -22.30
C THR A 840 -21.14 12.93 -22.37
N LEU A 841 -21.25 12.39 -23.58
CA LEU A 841 -21.28 10.97 -23.88
C LEU A 841 -20.01 10.60 -24.64
N GLU A 842 -19.31 9.58 -24.17
CA GLU A 842 -18.04 9.13 -24.72
C GLU A 842 -18.08 7.62 -24.91
N ALA A 843 -17.89 7.15 -26.14
CA ALA A 843 -17.79 5.71 -26.42
C ALA A 843 -16.33 5.27 -26.28
N VAL A 844 -16.09 4.33 -25.36
CA VAL A 844 -14.76 3.79 -25.07
C VAL A 844 -14.69 2.35 -25.55
N PRO A 845 -13.98 2.06 -26.66
CA PRO A 845 -13.85 0.70 -27.14
C PRO A 845 -12.98 -0.17 -26.23
N GLU A 846 -13.33 -1.45 -26.11
CA GLU A 846 -12.46 -2.46 -25.52
C GLU A 846 -11.35 -2.85 -26.50
N LYS A 847 -10.26 -3.43 -25.99
CA LYS A 847 -9.12 -3.84 -26.82
C LYS A 847 -9.54 -4.75 -27.99
N GLY A 848 -9.20 -4.35 -29.21
CA GLY A 848 -9.51 -5.07 -30.45
C GLY A 848 -10.89 -4.74 -31.02
N TRP A 849 -11.48 -3.64 -30.58
CA TRP A 849 -12.70 -3.05 -31.10
C TRP A 849 -12.47 -1.58 -31.39
N SER A 850 -13.31 -1.05 -32.28
CA SER A 850 -13.41 0.37 -32.58
C SER A 850 -14.85 0.81 -32.40
N PHE A 851 -15.03 2.05 -31.96
CA PHE A 851 -16.34 2.68 -31.99
C PHE A 851 -16.74 2.94 -33.44
N LEU A 852 -17.92 2.47 -33.85
CA LEU A 852 -18.42 2.61 -35.22
C LEU A 852 -19.31 3.83 -35.37
N GLU A 853 -20.40 3.88 -34.60
CA GLU A 853 -21.41 4.94 -34.72
C GLU A 853 -22.37 4.95 -33.53
N TRP A 854 -23.04 6.08 -33.35
CA TRP A 854 -24.21 6.21 -32.48
C TRP A 854 -25.48 5.95 -33.30
N ARG A 855 -26.49 5.31 -32.70
CA ARG A 855 -27.81 5.10 -33.34
C ARG A 855 -28.96 5.58 -32.47
N ASP A 856 -30.00 6.09 -33.12
CA ASP A 856 -31.24 6.49 -32.47
C ASP A 856 -32.13 5.28 -32.09
N VAL A 857 -33.32 5.56 -31.54
CA VAL A 857 -34.33 4.54 -31.19
C VAL A 857 -34.86 3.74 -32.39
N SER A 858 -34.75 4.29 -33.61
CA SER A 858 -35.16 3.62 -34.85
C SER A 858 -34.05 2.76 -35.46
N GLY A 859 -32.84 2.79 -34.88
CA GLY A 859 -31.66 2.08 -35.33
C GLY A 859 -30.96 2.75 -36.52
N GLN A 860 -31.30 4.00 -36.84
CA GLN A 860 -30.57 4.80 -37.83
C GLN A 860 -29.34 5.44 -37.20
N PRO A 861 -28.25 5.67 -37.97
CA PRO A 861 -27.13 6.48 -37.50
C PRO A 861 -27.62 7.83 -37.00
N PHE A 862 -27.15 8.23 -35.83
CA PHE A 862 -27.50 9.50 -35.23
C PHE A 862 -26.80 10.61 -36.01
N ASP A 863 -27.56 11.46 -36.71
CA ASP A 863 -27.00 12.58 -37.48
C ASP A 863 -26.74 13.78 -36.55
N PHE A 864 -25.46 14.07 -36.32
CA PHE A 864 -25.03 15.15 -35.44
C PHE A 864 -25.17 16.54 -36.07
N ASP A 865 -25.34 16.63 -37.40
CA ASP A 865 -25.51 17.90 -38.12
C ASP A 865 -26.98 18.41 -38.07
N GLU A 866 -27.94 17.59 -37.63
CA GLU A 866 -29.38 17.93 -37.54
C GLU A 866 -29.86 18.35 -36.13
N ILE A 867 -28.97 18.56 -35.16
CA ILE A 867 -29.38 19.11 -33.85
C ILE A 867 -29.72 20.60 -33.99
N SER A 868 -30.92 20.90 -34.46
CA SER A 868 -31.58 22.17 -34.15
C SER A 868 -32.05 22.12 -32.69
N VAL A 869 -31.18 22.49 -31.75
CA VAL A 869 -31.58 22.77 -30.37
C VAL A 869 -32.64 23.87 -30.43
N GLY A 870 -33.82 23.61 -29.85
CA GLY A 870 -34.99 24.45 -29.98
C GLY A 870 -34.91 25.71 -29.12
N GLY A 871 -34.03 26.65 -29.45
CA GLY A 871 -33.93 27.94 -28.77
C GLY A 871 -32.66 28.69 -29.16
N PRO A 872 -32.61 30.03 -29.04
CA PRO A 872 -31.43 30.80 -29.41
C PRO A 872 -30.31 30.52 -28.40
N VAL A 873 -29.51 29.48 -28.66
CA VAL A 873 -28.20 29.31 -28.04
C VAL A 873 -27.29 30.34 -28.69
N GLU A 874 -26.98 31.42 -27.97
CA GLU A 874 -25.95 32.37 -28.39
C GLU A 874 -24.59 31.66 -28.42
N SER A 875 -24.20 31.21 -29.61
CA SER A 875 -22.82 30.91 -30.04
C SER A 875 -21.86 30.44 -28.93
N GLY A 876 -22.14 29.27 -28.35
CA GLY A 876 -21.15 28.39 -27.75
C GLY A 876 -21.05 27.16 -28.64
N GLU A 877 -19.88 26.93 -29.24
CA GLU A 877 -19.64 25.84 -30.20
C GLU A 877 -20.11 24.48 -29.66
N ILE A 878 -20.94 23.76 -30.44
CA ILE A 878 -20.94 22.29 -30.40
C ILE A 878 -19.53 21.90 -30.85
N SER A 879 -18.63 21.67 -29.90
CA SER A 879 -17.29 21.20 -30.19
C SER A 879 -17.35 19.68 -30.36
N VAL A 880 -17.25 19.21 -31.60
CA VAL A 880 -16.68 17.90 -31.89
C VAL A 880 -15.19 18.03 -31.57
N GLY A 881 -14.82 17.78 -30.31
CA GLY A 881 -13.48 18.00 -29.79
C GLY A 881 -12.65 16.72 -29.79
N GLY A 882 -11.82 16.53 -30.82
CA GLY A 882 -10.76 15.52 -30.83
C GLY A 882 -10.21 15.26 -32.25
N PRO A 883 -8.89 15.08 -32.44
CA PRO A 883 -8.38 14.52 -33.68
C PRO A 883 -8.93 13.10 -33.85
N VAL A 884 -9.52 12.82 -35.00
CA VAL A 884 -10.11 11.51 -35.41
C VAL A 884 -9.08 10.36 -35.41
N GLU A 885 -7.83 10.63 -35.04
CA GLU A 885 -6.72 9.67 -35.05
C GLU A 885 -6.62 8.81 -33.79
N SER A 886 -7.43 9.04 -32.73
CA SER A 886 -7.43 8.21 -31.50
C SER A 886 -8.71 7.40 -31.23
N GLY A 887 -9.70 7.39 -32.12
CA GLY A 887 -10.90 6.55 -31.98
C GLY A 887 -11.90 6.95 -30.86
N GLU A 888 -11.60 7.99 -30.08
CA GLU A 888 -12.53 8.58 -29.12
C GLU A 888 -13.50 9.55 -29.82
N ILE A 889 -14.80 9.25 -29.79
CA ILE A 889 -15.85 10.18 -30.21
C ILE A 889 -16.59 10.65 -28.97
N SER A 890 -16.35 11.91 -28.59
CA SER A 890 -17.08 12.60 -27.54
C SER A 890 -18.11 13.54 -28.17
N PHE A 891 -19.33 13.53 -27.65
CA PHE A 891 -20.33 14.54 -27.97
C PHE A 891 -21.09 14.95 -26.72
N THR A 892 -21.63 16.16 -26.75
CA THR A 892 -22.36 16.73 -25.62
C THR A 892 -23.86 16.69 -25.92
N TRP A 893 -24.60 15.93 -25.13
CA TRP A 893 -26.06 15.92 -25.14
C TRP A 893 -26.59 17.01 -24.19
N ILE A 894 -27.47 17.88 -24.68
CA ILE A 894 -28.21 18.82 -23.83
C ILE A 894 -29.53 18.13 -23.48
N PRO A 895 -29.85 17.89 -22.19
CA PRO A 895 -31.00 17.09 -21.76
C PRO A 895 -32.39 17.67 -22.03
N GLU A 896 -32.63 18.35 -23.14
CA GLU A 896 -33.98 18.76 -23.52
C GLU A 896 -34.84 17.53 -23.90
N GLY A 897 -35.60 17.03 -22.92
CA GLY A 897 -36.44 15.84 -23.06
C GLY A 897 -35.67 14.51 -23.08
N ASP A 898 -36.41 13.40 -23.19
CA ASP A 898 -35.83 12.06 -23.11
C ASP A 898 -34.99 11.70 -24.35
N LEU A 899 -33.82 11.08 -24.15
CA LEU A 899 -32.93 10.55 -25.18
C LEU A 899 -32.81 9.03 -25.08
N VAL A 900 -33.02 8.33 -26.19
CA VAL A 900 -32.70 6.91 -26.33
C VAL A 900 -31.62 6.76 -27.40
N ILE A 901 -30.46 6.25 -27.03
CA ILE A 901 -29.30 6.13 -27.92
C ILE A 901 -28.60 4.79 -27.78
N THR A 902 -28.01 4.31 -28.86
CA THR A 902 -27.25 3.07 -28.91
C THR A 902 -25.81 3.35 -29.35
N ALA A 903 -24.82 2.88 -28.59
CA ALA A 903 -23.42 2.87 -29.04
C ALA A 903 -23.14 1.58 -29.80
N VAL A 904 -22.60 1.68 -31.01
CA VAL A 904 -22.23 0.51 -31.82
C VAL A 904 -20.72 0.43 -31.90
N PHE A 905 -20.18 -0.72 -31.49
CA PHE A 905 -18.77 -1.07 -31.63
C PHE A 905 -18.61 -2.15 -32.71
N GLU A 906 -17.54 -2.06 -33.48
CA GLU A 906 -17.15 -3.09 -34.44
C GLU A 906 -15.83 -3.72 -34.02
N GLN A 907 -15.72 -5.03 -34.22
CA GLN A 907 -14.48 -5.74 -33.92
C GLN A 907 -13.46 -5.43 -35.00
N ASP A 908 -12.26 -5.03 -34.61
CA ASP A 908 -11.20 -4.68 -35.56
C ASP A 908 -10.89 -5.87 -36.46
N VAL A 909 -11.25 -5.77 -37.73
CA VAL A 909 -10.90 -6.77 -38.75
C VAL A 909 -9.53 -6.39 -39.28
N PHE A 910 -8.46 -6.90 -38.68
CA PHE A 910 -7.10 -6.64 -39.15
C PHE A 910 -6.89 -7.16 -40.59
N THR A 911 -7.06 -6.27 -41.57
CA THR A 911 -6.51 -6.38 -42.93
C THR A 911 -5.35 -5.40 -43.03
N HIS A 912 -4.11 -5.92 -43.16
CA HIS A 912 -2.83 -5.22 -43.39
C HIS A 912 -2.94 -3.78 -43.95
N ALA A 913 -2.13 -2.76 -43.58
CA ALA A 913 -1.03 -2.58 -42.62
C ALA A 913 -0.88 -1.04 -42.41
N ASP A 914 -0.61 -0.59 -41.19
CA ASP A 914 -0.48 0.84 -40.84
C ASP A 914 1.00 1.31 -40.95
N PRO A 915 1.33 2.47 -41.54
CA PRO A 915 2.71 2.92 -41.76
C PRO A 915 3.47 3.39 -40.51
N ASP A 916 2.80 3.54 -39.36
CA ASP A 916 3.37 4.19 -38.16
C ASP A 916 3.78 3.23 -37.02
N GLU A 917 3.71 1.91 -37.23
CA GLU A 917 4.32 0.96 -36.29
C GLU A 917 5.85 1.00 -36.48
N GLN A 918 6.59 1.44 -35.44
CA GLN A 918 8.06 1.47 -35.46
C GLN A 918 8.61 0.16 -36.05
N GLN A 919 9.24 0.28 -37.21
CA GLN A 919 9.64 -0.87 -38.01
C GLN A 919 10.50 -1.81 -37.14
N PRO A 920 10.10 -3.08 -36.96
CA PRO A 920 10.81 -3.98 -36.06
C PRO A 920 12.29 -4.07 -36.40
N ALA A 921 13.19 -3.88 -35.44
CA ALA A 921 14.63 -3.81 -35.73
C ALA A 921 15.28 -5.15 -36.14
N ARG A 922 14.58 -6.28 -35.94
CA ARG A 922 15.10 -7.64 -36.19
C ARG A 922 13.99 -8.64 -36.48
N PHE A 923 14.33 -9.76 -37.13
CA PHE A 923 13.42 -10.89 -37.27
C PHE A 923 13.12 -11.50 -35.90
N ARG A 924 11.83 -11.72 -35.58
CA ARG A 924 11.42 -12.32 -34.30
C ARG A 924 10.27 -13.29 -34.52
N LEU A 925 10.28 -14.43 -33.85
CA LEU A 925 9.14 -15.35 -33.75
C LEU A 925 8.62 -15.31 -32.32
N HIS A 926 7.36 -14.96 -32.15
CA HIS A 926 6.72 -14.86 -30.84
C HIS A 926 6.13 -16.20 -30.41
N GLN A 927 6.00 -16.37 -29.10
CA GLN A 927 5.29 -17.51 -28.52
C GLN A 927 3.82 -17.43 -28.94
N ASN A 928 3.24 -18.53 -29.37
CA ASN A 928 1.85 -18.58 -29.79
C ASN A 928 0.91 -18.34 -28.60
N TYR A 929 -0.25 -17.72 -28.84
CA TYR A 929 -1.29 -17.52 -27.83
C TYR A 929 -2.68 -17.88 -28.41
N PRO A 930 -3.54 -18.59 -27.64
CA PRO A 930 -3.25 -19.21 -26.34
C PRO A 930 -2.26 -20.39 -26.47
N ASN A 931 -1.56 -20.72 -25.38
CA ASN A 931 -0.70 -21.90 -25.24
C ASN A 931 -0.69 -22.36 -23.76
N PRO A 932 -1.19 -23.56 -23.40
CA PRO A 932 -1.77 -24.60 -24.26
C PRO A 932 -3.07 -24.15 -24.97
N PHE A 933 -3.41 -24.79 -26.08
CA PHE A 933 -4.60 -24.46 -26.87
C PHE A 933 -5.37 -25.68 -27.37
N ASN A 934 -6.63 -25.46 -27.77
CA ASN A 934 -7.50 -26.47 -28.38
C ASN A 934 -7.67 -26.21 -29.87
N ASN A 935 -7.10 -27.07 -30.71
CA ASN A 935 -7.17 -27.08 -32.18
C ASN A 935 -6.70 -25.81 -32.92
N GLN A 936 -6.71 -24.62 -32.31
CA GLN A 936 -6.34 -23.35 -32.92
C GLN A 936 -5.55 -22.44 -31.96
N THR A 937 -4.58 -21.71 -32.50
CA THR A 937 -3.76 -20.72 -31.79
C THR A 937 -3.21 -19.70 -32.79
N THR A 938 -2.69 -18.58 -32.33
CA THR A 938 -2.08 -17.55 -33.18
C THR A 938 -0.57 -17.51 -32.99
N ILE A 939 0.18 -17.58 -34.10
CA ILE A 939 1.63 -17.38 -34.11
C ILE A 939 1.91 -15.99 -34.68
N SER A 940 2.61 -15.15 -33.92
CA SER A 940 3.06 -13.82 -34.37
C SER A 940 4.56 -13.81 -34.67
N TYR A 941 4.99 -12.99 -35.61
CA TYR A 941 6.38 -12.82 -36.01
C TYR A 941 6.64 -11.44 -36.59
N ASP A 942 7.85 -10.92 -36.39
CA ASP A 942 8.26 -9.58 -36.82
C ASP A 942 9.27 -9.69 -37.96
N LEU A 943 9.15 -8.81 -38.96
CA LEU A 943 10.05 -8.72 -40.10
C LEU A 943 10.64 -7.28 -40.20
N PRO A 944 11.97 -7.10 -40.09
CA PRO A 944 12.62 -5.81 -40.30
C PRO A 944 12.69 -5.43 -41.77
N GLU A 945 12.65 -6.41 -42.67
CA GLU A 945 12.75 -6.23 -44.12
C GLU A 945 11.84 -7.21 -44.85
N ARG A 946 11.57 -6.91 -46.13
CA ARG A 946 10.73 -7.75 -46.99
C ARG A 946 11.34 -9.12 -47.21
N ALA A 947 10.65 -10.17 -46.81
CA ALA A 947 11.19 -11.53 -46.77
C ALA A 947 10.12 -12.57 -47.12
N ALA A 948 10.50 -13.66 -47.80
CA ALA A 948 9.60 -14.81 -47.96
C ALA A 948 9.65 -15.68 -46.70
N VAL A 949 8.48 -15.85 -46.07
CA VAL A 949 8.34 -16.52 -44.77
C VAL A 949 7.71 -17.89 -44.93
N THR A 950 8.26 -18.88 -44.23
CA THR A 950 7.69 -20.21 -44.08
C THR A 950 7.69 -20.60 -42.61
N ILE A 951 6.54 -21.05 -42.08
CA ILE A 951 6.46 -21.62 -40.73
C ILE A 951 6.42 -23.13 -40.84
N GLU A 952 7.34 -23.81 -40.16
CA GLU A 952 7.39 -25.27 -40.10
C GLU A 952 7.09 -25.74 -38.68
N ILE A 953 6.20 -26.72 -38.56
CA ILE A 953 5.81 -27.37 -37.30
C ILE A 953 6.34 -28.79 -37.31
N HIS A 954 7.10 -29.14 -36.30
CA HIS A 954 7.73 -30.43 -36.12
C HIS A 954 7.21 -31.12 -34.86
N SER A 955 7.16 -32.44 -34.88
CA SER A 955 7.03 -33.22 -33.64
C SER A 955 8.29 -33.06 -32.79
N VAL A 956 8.22 -33.40 -31.50
CA VAL A 956 9.41 -33.43 -30.61
C VAL A 956 10.56 -34.31 -31.10
N THR A 957 10.30 -35.25 -32.03
CA THR A 957 11.34 -36.08 -32.67
C THR A 957 11.99 -35.43 -33.90
N GLY A 958 11.63 -34.19 -34.24
CA GLY A 958 12.17 -33.43 -35.37
C GLY A 958 11.46 -33.69 -36.72
N ARG A 959 10.58 -34.68 -36.81
CA ARG A 959 9.78 -34.94 -38.03
C ARG A 959 8.86 -33.75 -38.34
N LEU A 960 8.92 -33.22 -39.56
CA LEU A 960 8.01 -32.18 -40.07
C LEU A 960 6.57 -32.71 -40.13
N VAL A 961 5.65 -31.99 -39.48
CA VAL A 961 4.23 -32.33 -39.33
C VAL A 961 3.37 -31.45 -40.21
N LYS A 962 3.67 -30.15 -40.26
CA LYS A 962 2.95 -29.19 -41.09
C LYS A 962 3.89 -28.07 -41.51
N ARG A 963 3.83 -27.68 -42.79
CA ARG A 963 4.54 -26.54 -43.33
C ARG A 963 3.51 -25.54 -43.86
N VAL A 964 3.70 -24.28 -43.53
CA VAL A 964 2.84 -23.17 -43.93
C VAL A 964 3.72 -22.13 -44.60
N ASP A 965 3.78 -22.19 -45.92
CA ASP A 965 4.45 -21.16 -46.72
C ASP A 965 3.56 -19.91 -46.74
N LYS A 966 4.09 -18.79 -46.23
CA LYS A 966 3.41 -17.48 -46.21
C LYS A 966 3.80 -16.59 -47.38
N GLY A 967 4.74 -17.02 -48.20
CA GLY A 967 5.23 -16.25 -49.35
C GLY A 967 5.95 -14.98 -48.91
N LEU A 968 6.15 -14.06 -49.85
CA LEU A 968 6.78 -12.76 -49.61
C LEU A 968 5.90 -11.90 -48.68
N ARG A 969 6.50 -11.32 -47.64
CA ARG A 969 5.84 -10.44 -46.65
C ARG A 969 6.61 -9.14 -46.54
N GLU A 970 5.89 -8.04 -46.42
CA GLU A 970 6.47 -6.71 -46.21
C GLU A 970 7.04 -6.57 -44.78
N PRO A 971 7.95 -5.61 -44.53
CA PRO A 971 8.41 -5.31 -43.17
C PRO A 971 7.23 -4.97 -42.24
N GLY A 972 7.32 -5.35 -40.97
CA GLY A 972 6.28 -5.12 -39.95
C GLY A 972 6.01 -6.33 -39.07
N SER A 973 5.09 -6.18 -38.12
CA SER A 973 4.59 -7.28 -37.28
C SER A 973 3.49 -8.04 -38.01
N HIS A 974 3.56 -9.37 -38.01
CA HIS A 974 2.61 -10.24 -38.70
C HIS A 974 2.09 -11.30 -37.74
N SER A 975 0.85 -11.73 -37.94
CA SER A 975 0.29 -12.87 -37.21
C SER A 975 -0.40 -13.85 -38.15
N MET A 976 -0.45 -15.12 -37.73
CA MET A 976 -1.21 -16.14 -38.43
C MET A 976 -1.94 -17.06 -37.46
N ARG A 977 -3.22 -17.29 -37.74
CA ARG A 977 -3.98 -18.36 -37.09
C ARG A 977 -3.51 -19.71 -37.63
N LEU A 978 -3.12 -20.59 -36.72
CA LEU A 978 -2.77 -21.96 -37.02
C LEU A 978 -3.92 -22.88 -36.61
N ASP A 979 -4.48 -23.59 -37.60
CA ASP A 979 -5.42 -24.68 -37.36
C ASP A 979 -4.69 -26.02 -37.38
N THR A 980 -4.91 -26.82 -36.35
CA THR A 980 -4.26 -28.10 -36.08
C THR A 980 -5.25 -29.27 -36.01
N ARG A 981 -6.50 -29.08 -36.47
CA ARG A 981 -7.47 -30.16 -36.60
C ARG A 981 -6.87 -31.30 -37.44
N GLY A 982 -6.81 -32.50 -36.84
CA GLY A 982 -6.18 -33.68 -37.43
C GLY A 982 -4.78 -34.01 -36.89
N MET A 983 -4.16 -33.13 -36.08
CA MET A 983 -2.92 -33.43 -35.37
C MET A 983 -3.21 -34.25 -34.08
N ALA A 984 -2.24 -35.05 -33.63
CA ALA A 984 -2.33 -35.76 -32.36
C ALA A 984 -2.07 -34.80 -31.20
N SER A 985 -2.70 -35.01 -30.04
CA SER A 985 -2.38 -34.22 -28.84
C SER A 985 -0.91 -34.41 -28.44
N GLY A 986 -0.27 -33.34 -27.98
CA GLY A 986 1.12 -33.39 -27.56
C GLY A 986 1.85 -32.06 -27.72
N VAL A 987 3.16 -32.10 -27.49
CA VAL A 987 4.07 -30.97 -27.67
C VAL A 987 4.62 -30.97 -29.09
N TYR A 988 4.68 -29.80 -29.70
CA TYR A 988 5.22 -29.58 -31.02
C TYR A 988 6.20 -28.40 -30.99
N LEU A 989 7.22 -28.45 -31.85
CA LEU A 989 8.16 -27.37 -32.06
C LEU A 989 7.75 -26.62 -33.32
N TYR A 990 7.86 -25.29 -33.36
CA TYR A 990 7.66 -24.54 -34.60
C TYR A 990 8.75 -23.52 -34.82
N ARG A 991 9.15 -23.35 -36.07
CA ARG A 991 10.20 -22.40 -36.46
C ARG A 991 9.79 -21.60 -37.68
N MET A 992 10.43 -20.45 -37.84
CA MET A 992 10.29 -19.59 -39.00
C MET A 992 11.54 -19.68 -39.88
N LEU A 993 11.34 -19.93 -41.18
CA LEU A 993 12.36 -19.89 -42.21
C LEU A 993 12.15 -18.64 -43.08
N ILE A 994 13.25 -17.96 -43.40
CA ILE A 994 13.27 -16.74 -44.20
C ILE A 994 14.18 -16.92 -45.41
N SER A 995 13.72 -16.49 -46.58
CA SER A 995 14.55 -16.37 -47.80
C SER A 995 14.38 -14.99 -48.43
N SER A 996 15.47 -14.22 -48.53
CA SER A 996 15.49 -12.89 -49.15
C SER A 996 15.65 -12.96 -50.67
N HIS A 997 14.97 -12.09 -51.42
CA HIS A 997 15.20 -11.88 -52.87
C HIS A 997 15.55 -10.40 -53.10
N PRO A 998 16.62 -10.07 -53.84
CA PRO A 998 16.98 -8.68 -54.11
C PRO A 998 16.06 -8.05 -55.18
N ASN A 999 15.64 -6.81 -54.92
CA ASN A 999 14.77 -5.96 -55.74
C ASN A 999 15.38 -5.62 -57.11
N THR A 1000 14.61 -5.76 -58.20
CA THR A 1000 14.81 -4.99 -59.44
C THR A 1000 13.47 -4.51 -59.97
N GLY A 1001 13.32 -3.19 -60.13
CA GLY A 1001 12.10 -2.54 -60.57
C GLY A 1001 11.90 -2.51 -62.08
N MET A 1002 10.63 -2.40 -62.49
CA MET A 1002 10.18 -1.63 -63.65
C MET A 1002 8.65 -1.47 -63.62
N GLN A 1003 8.21 -0.34 -64.14
CA GLN A 1003 6.84 0.20 -64.13
C GLN A 1003 5.99 -0.33 -65.32
N PRO A 1004 4.72 0.07 -65.47
CA PRO A 1004 3.54 -0.79 -65.67
C PRO A 1004 3.17 -1.02 -67.15
N ASN A 1005 2.25 -1.94 -67.48
CA ASN A 1005 0.98 -1.66 -68.20
C ASN A 1005 0.18 -2.93 -68.61
N THR A 1006 -1.13 -2.68 -68.80
CA THR A 1006 -2.16 -3.36 -69.63
C THR A 1006 -2.69 -4.76 -69.31
N GLY A 1007 -3.98 -4.78 -68.90
CA GLY A 1007 -5.05 -5.30 -69.76
C GLY A 1007 -5.38 -6.80 -69.72
N PRO A 1008 -6.59 -7.21 -70.17
CA PRO A 1008 -7.48 -8.06 -69.39
C PRO A 1008 -7.81 -9.41 -70.05
N GLU A 1009 -8.68 -10.17 -69.37
CA GLU A 1009 -9.68 -11.13 -69.90
C GLU A 1009 -9.54 -12.62 -69.57
N SER A 1010 -10.65 -13.10 -68.99
CA SER A 1010 -11.37 -14.34 -69.34
C SER A 1010 -10.73 -15.66 -68.88
N MET A 1011 -11.44 -16.76 -68.66
CA MET A 1011 -12.85 -17.12 -68.48
C MET A 1011 -12.81 -18.63 -68.23
N ALA A 1012 -13.84 -19.14 -67.57
CA ALA A 1012 -14.29 -20.54 -67.62
C ALA A 1012 -13.33 -21.57 -66.99
N GLY A 1013 -13.81 -22.66 -66.42
CA GLY A 1013 -15.16 -23.22 -66.33
C GLY A 1013 -15.07 -24.38 -65.34
N ARG A 1014 -16.10 -24.52 -64.50
CA ARG A 1014 -17.17 -25.53 -64.65
C ARG A 1014 -16.83 -26.91 -64.06
N GLN A 1015 -17.69 -27.22 -63.09
CA GLN A 1015 -18.44 -28.47 -62.94
C GLN A 1015 -17.73 -29.66 -62.28
N SER A 1016 -18.14 -29.92 -61.02
CA SER A 1016 -19.08 -30.99 -60.60
C SER A 1016 -19.01 -32.33 -61.37
N PRO A 1017 -19.32 -33.51 -60.76
CA PRO A 1017 -20.44 -33.66 -59.83
C PRO A 1017 -20.34 -34.77 -58.77
N ALA A 1018 -21.44 -34.84 -58.02
CA ALA A 1018 -21.88 -35.76 -56.98
C ALA A 1018 -22.05 -37.24 -57.40
N THR A 1019 -22.28 -38.10 -56.40
CA THR A 1019 -23.19 -39.28 -56.37
C THR A 1019 -23.22 -39.79 -54.89
N THR A 1020 -24.28 -39.63 -54.08
CA THR A 1020 -25.59 -40.34 -53.92
C THR A 1020 -25.57 -41.74 -53.28
N GLY A 1021 -26.42 -41.93 -52.24
CA GLY A 1021 -27.01 -43.20 -51.76
C GLY A 1021 -27.01 -43.36 -50.23
N SER A 1022 -28.07 -42.97 -49.49
CA SER A 1022 -29.18 -43.79 -48.90
C SER A 1022 -28.75 -44.91 -47.92
N SER A 1023 -29.36 -45.25 -46.77
CA SER A 1023 -30.56 -44.85 -46.00
C SER A 1023 -30.59 -45.68 -44.69
N ALA A 1024 -31.39 -45.25 -43.70
CA ALA A 1024 -32.08 -46.02 -42.63
C ALA A 1024 -31.52 -46.01 -41.17
N GLY A 1025 -32.28 -45.33 -40.29
CA GLY A 1025 -32.86 -45.90 -39.06
C GLY A 1025 -32.07 -45.78 -37.73
N PRO A 1026 -32.70 -45.43 -36.59
CA PRO A 1026 -32.05 -44.73 -35.49
C PRO A 1026 -31.66 -45.63 -34.30
N GLY A 1027 -30.58 -45.26 -33.60
CA GLY A 1027 -30.14 -45.91 -32.37
C GLY A 1027 -29.50 -44.91 -31.42
N SER A 1028 -30.16 -44.68 -30.30
CA SER A 1028 -29.66 -43.95 -29.13
C SER A 1028 -28.39 -44.61 -28.60
N GLY A 1029 -27.31 -43.82 -28.49
CA GLY A 1029 -26.06 -44.24 -27.87
C GLY A 1029 -25.26 -43.00 -27.46
N ALA A 1030 -25.03 -42.86 -26.17
CA ALA A 1030 -24.33 -41.75 -25.52
C ALA A 1030 -23.01 -41.39 -26.24
N SER A 1031 -22.84 -40.11 -26.62
CA SER A 1031 -21.54 -39.60 -27.02
C SER A 1031 -20.70 -39.37 -25.77
N VAL A 1032 -19.75 -40.27 -25.53
CA VAL A 1032 -18.59 -40.00 -24.71
C VAL A 1032 -17.89 -38.77 -25.31
N ALA A 1033 -17.85 -37.67 -24.56
CA ALA A 1033 -17.06 -36.50 -24.94
C ALA A 1033 -15.61 -36.93 -25.08
N VAL A 1034 -15.07 -36.85 -26.29
CA VAL A 1034 -13.62 -36.95 -26.51
C VAL A 1034 -12.99 -35.77 -25.78
N PRO A 1035 -12.07 -35.98 -24.83
CA PRO A 1035 -11.46 -34.89 -24.09
C PRO A 1035 -10.83 -33.88 -25.06
N PRO A 1036 -10.93 -32.56 -24.78
CA PRO A 1036 -10.31 -31.56 -25.62
C PRO A 1036 -8.83 -31.86 -25.77
N LYS A 1037 -8.38 -32.00 -27.02
CA LYS A 1037 -6.98 -32.22 -27.34
C LYS A 1037 -6.17 -30.96 -26.99
N LYS A 1038 -5.64 -30.89 -25.77
CA LYS A 1038 -4.67 -29.84 -25.40
C LYS A 1038 -3.37 -30.06 -26.17
N MET A 1039 -2.93 -29.04 -26.88
CA MET A 1039 -1.63 -29.01 -27.54
C MET A 1039 -0.79 -27.87 -27.04
N ILE A 1040 0.52 -28.09 -27.04
CA ILE A 1040 1.51 -27.10 -26.66
C ILE A 1040 2.44 -26.89 -27.85
N LEU A 1041 2.62 -25.65 -28.26
CA LEU A 1041 3.64 -25.26 -29.22
C LEU A 1041 4.77 -24.58 -28.49
N ILE A 1042 6.01 -24.90 -28.86
CA ILE A 1042 7.21 -24.27 -28.34
C ILE A 1042 7.98 -23.72 -29.55
N ARG A 1043 8.29 -22.42 -29.50
CA ARG A 1043 9.02 -21.72 -30.59
C ARG A 1043 10.50 -22.10 -30.64
#